data_AF-A0A836JIZ3-F1
#
_entry.id   AF-A0A836JIZ3-F1
#
_cell.length_a   1.000
_cell.length_b   1.000
_cell.length_c   1.000
_cell.angle_alpha   90.00
_cell.angle_beta   90.00
_cell.angle_gamma   90.00
#
_symmetry.space_group_name_H-M   'P 1'
#
loop_
_entity.id
_entity.type
_entity.pdbx_description
1 polymer ?
#
loop_
_entity_poly.entity_id
_entity_poly.type
_entity_poly.pdbx_seq_one_letter_code
_entity_poly.pdbx_strand_id
1 'polypeptide(L)'
;MVAPHKLPEFYEMMAQIQAPYKVYIDNVQTLINRAMPANASMKFDFKNYHDFDTIYKNLDDLANQYPNVVQSIVGGKTYEGRKIKGVKVSFKPNNPGVFIESGIHAREWIAPATAMYIFHQLLTSNNTEVRTLAESPVFNPDGYVYTHTTNRLWRKTRKPYGFRCYGCDPNRNWGYEWNTGGSSNNPCSETYAGPMPFSEIETRSMSTYISSISDKFYVYIALHSYSQLLMFPYGYTADRVDNYDLLYDIGMKTITALAKRYGTDYTVGNIAETIYVASGNSADWIKGTYNKSIVYTYELRDGGQYGFLLPPEQIIPTGEETLDSIIAMLREAKTLKKYGYEFDTMRCYNFHYKSIFIMWKTILCMIMGLVTAEQITFDDYKVIKINVTTNRQVELLNQIAKDPDHFSIWKEPSVNKQAELMVAPQKLSEFYELMAQIQAPYKVSIENVQALINQATTAKASETFDFTKYHTLDTIYNYLDDLEKKYPNIVQTVVAGKSYEGREIKGVKISFKQNNPGVFFESSIHAREWIAPATVLYILDQLLTSNNRYVRNLAESHNWYIFPVCNPDGYVYTYTTNRMWRKTRKPYGDNCYGTDPNRNWGYTWQSASNDSGPCTETYPGPAPFSDIEIKSLSKYIKSICNKFYIYLSFHSYSQLLMFPYSYTVEHVDNYNDLETYNKIIMYKETMWLLLLLDEAYGSSVDWVKFACGTPLLFAYELRDQGEYGFLLPSKEIIPTGEETLDSILAILKEATVLGYP
;
A
#
# COMPACT_ATOMS: atom_id res chain seq x y z
N MET A 1 23.81 -23.16 -7.70
CA MET A 1 24.77 -24.27 -7.47
C MET A 1 25.61 -24.43 -8.72
N VAL A 2 26.94 -24.47 -8.59
CA VAL A 2 27.85 -24.59 -9.73
C VAL A 2 28.58 -25.94 -9.62
N ALA A 3 28.60 -26.72 -10.69
CA ALA A 3 29.35 -27.97 -10.69
C ALA A 3 30.85 -27.69 -10.57
N PRO A 4 31.65 -28.52 -9.86
CA PRO A 4 33.06 -28.23 -9.63
C PRO A 4 33.87 -27.95 -10.91
N HIS A 5 33.60 -28.70 -11.99
CA HIS A 5 34.26 -28.51 -13.28
C HIS A 5 33.83 -27.25 -14.05
N LYS A 6 32.79 -26.54 -13.58
CA LYS A 6 32.28 -25.28 -14.14
C LYS A 6 32.64 -24.06 -13.30
N LEU A 7 33.29 -24.24 -12.15
CA LEU A 7 33.73 -23.13 -11.29
C LEU A 7 34.67 -22.15 -12.02
N PRO A 8 35.64 -22.58 -12.84
CA PRO A 8 36.49 -21.64 -13.58
C PRO A 8 35.69 -20.72 -14.52
N GLU A 9 34.79 -21.30 -15.34
CA GLU A 9 33.92 -20.54 -16.24
C GLU A 9 33.00 -19.59 -15.46
N PHE A 10 32.48 -20.04 -14.32
CA PHE A 10 31.64 -19.21 -13.46
C PHE A 10 32.42 -18.01 -12.90
N TYR A 11 33.64 -18.19 -12.40
CA TYR A 11 34.44 -17.08 -11.89
C TYR A 11 34.83 -16.10 -12.97
N GLU A 12 35.15 -16.59 -14.17
CA GLU A 12 35.41 -15.73 -15.33
C GLU A 12 34.18 -14.89 -15.70
N MET A 13 32.99 -15.51 -15.75
CA MET A 13 31.73 -14.81 -15.98
C MET A 13 31.46 -13.75 -14.91
N MET A 14 31.59 -14.10 -13.62
CA MET A 14 31.36 -13.18 -12.51
C MET A 14 32.34 -11.99 -12.52
N ALA A 15 33.60 -12.23 -12.90
CA ALA A 15 34.60 -11.18 -13.07
C ALA A 15 34.27 -10.24 -14.23
N GLN A 16 33.80 -10.78 -15.37
CA GLN A 16 33.40 -9.98 -16.54
C GLN A 16 32.22 -9.05 -16.23
N ILE A 17 31.22 -9.53 -15.49
CA ILE A 17 30.04 -8.72 -15.14
C ILE A 17 30.24 -7.87 -13.88
N GLN A 18 31.42 -7.96 -13.23
CA GLN A 18 31.75 -7.26 -11.98
C GLN A 18 30.69 -7.45 -10.86
N ALA A 19 29.98 -8.58 -10.87
CA ALA A 19 28.94 -8.85 -9.89
C ALA A 19 29.57 -9.39 -8.60
N PRO A 20 29.29 -8.78 -7.43
CA PRO A 20 29.75 -9.32 -6.16
C PRO A 20 29.06 -10.67 -5.90
N TYR A 21 29.81 -11.62 -5.33
CA TYR A 21 29.26 -12.92 -4.94
C TYR A 21 29.82 -13.38 -3.60
N LYS A 22 29.05 -14.23 -2.91
CA LYS A 22 29.43 -14.90 -1.68
C LYS A 22 29.17 -16.40 -1.82
N VAL A 23 30.15 -17.23 -1.48
CA VAL A 23 29.96 -18.68 -1.39
C VAL A 23 29.34 -18.99 -0.03
N TYR A 24 28.14 -19.58 -0.04
CA TYR A 24 27.43 -19.97 1.17
C TYR A 24 27.72 -21.43 1.58
N ILE A 25 27.92 -22.31 0.59
CA ILE A 25 28.18 -23.73 0.80
C ILE A 25 29.33 -24.14 -0.11
N ASP A 26 30.52 -24.34 0.46
CA ASP A 26 31.71 -24.74 -0.29
C ASP A 26 31.59 -26.15 -0.86
N ASN A 27 31.00 -27.07 -0.09
CA ASN A 27 30.80 -28.45 -0.49
C ASN A 27 29.39 -28.94 -0.12
N VAL A 28 28.52 -28.95 -1.13
CA VAL A 28 27.14 -29.44 -1.03
C VAL A 28 27.09 -30.89 -0.57
N GLN A 29 28.03 -31.75 -0.99
CA GLN A 29 28.05 -33.16 -0.62
C GLN A 29 28.26 -33.35 0.88
N THR A 30 29.02 -32.47 1.54
CA THR A 30 29.19 -32.51 3.00
C THR A 30 27.86 -32.31 3.73
N LEU A 31 27.03 -31.37 3.27
CA LEU A 31 25.70 -31.15 3.85
C LEU A 31 24.74 -32.30 3.55
N ILE A 32 24.81 -32.88 2.34
CA ILE A 32 24.03 -34.08 2.00
C ILE A 32 24.39 -35.24 2.93
N ASN A 33 25.68 -35.50 3.15
CA ASN A 33 26.16 -36.57 4.03
C ASN A 33 25.74 -36.34 5.49
N ARG A 34 25.66 -35.08 5.93
CA ARG A 34 25.16 -34.72 7.26
C ARG A 34 23.65 -34.93 7.38
N ALA A 35 22.88 -34.64 6.34
CA ALA A 35 21.43 -34.84 6.32
C ALA A 35 21.03 -36.32 6.17
N MET A 36 21.90 -37.16 5.61
CA MET A 36 21.74 -38.61 5.46
C MET A 36 22.94 -39.37 6.06
N PRO A 37 23.10 -39.41 7.39
CA PRO A 37 24.19 -40.15 7.99
C PRO A 37 24.03 -41.65 7.73
N ALA A 38 25.13 -42.34 7.39
CA ALA A 38 25.11 -43.78 7.08
C ALA A 38 24.57 -44.66 8.22
N ASN A 39 24.60 -44.16 9.46
CA ASN A 39 24.09 -44.84 10.66
C ASN A 39 22.74 -44.28 11.14
N ALA A 40 21.95 -43.65 10.25
CA ALA A 40 20.63 -43.14 10.61
C ALA A 40 19.73 -44.25 11.17
N SER A 41 18.95 -43.94 12.20
CA SER A 41 18.02 -44.88 12.81
C SER A 41 16.93 -45.30 11.83
N MET A 42 16.68 -46.62 11.73
CA MET A 42 15.51 -47.17 11.02
C MET A 42 14.20 -47.04 11.83
N LYS A 43 14.29 -46.62 13.10
CA LYS A 43 13.15 -46.25 13.92
C LYS A 43 12.93 -44.75 13.82
N PHE A 44 11.66 -44.35 13.72
CA PHE A 44 11.28 -42.94 13.69
C PHE A 44 11.74 -42.20 14.94
N ASP A 45 12.40 -41.07 14.75
CA ASP A 45 12.85 -40.10 15.74
C ASP A 45 12.80 -38.66 15.16
N PHE A 46 13.19 -37.67 15.96
CA PHE A 46 13.32 -36.27 15.53
C PHE A 46 14.77 -35.79 15.44
N LYS A 47 15.72 -36.73 15.40
CA LYS A 47 17.16 -36.48 15.27
C LYS A 47 17.64 -36.65 13.84
N ASN A 48 16.88 -37.34 12.99
CA ASN A 48 17.22 -37.63 11.61
C ASN A 48 16.06 -37.26 10.68
N TYR A 49 16.38 -36.93 9.42
CA TYR A 49 15.37 -36.96 8.36
C TYR A 49 15.11 -38.40 7.96
N HIS A 50 13.84 -38.79 7.92
CA HIS A 50 13.44 -40.17 7.66
C HIS A 50 12.99 -40.37 6.21
N ASP A 51 13.23 -41.58 5.72
CA ASP A 51 12.72 -42.03 4.44
C ASP A 51 11.19 -42.18 4.47
N PHE A 52 10.62 -42.41 3.29
CA PHE A 52 9.19 -42.51 3.09
C PHE A 52 8.55 -43.65 3.91
N ASP A 53 9.18 -44.82 3.91
CA ASP A 53 8.63 -46.01 4.58
C ASP A 53 8.63 -45.84 6.10
N THR A 54 9.66 -45.23 6.66
CA THR A 54 9.75 -44.92 8.10
C THR A 54 8.69 -43.90 8.51
N ILE A 55 8.46 -42.85 7.72
CA ILE A 55 7.38 -41.88 7.96
C ILE A 55 6.01 -42.57 7.92
N TYR A 56 5.75 -43.40 6.90
CA TYR A 56 4.45 -44.03 6.72
C TYR A 56 4.18 -45.10 7.78
N LYS A 57 5.21 -45.84 8.17
CA LYS A 57 5.13 -46.74 9.31
C LYS A 57 4.81 -45.96 10.59
N ASN A 58 5.43 -44.81 10.82
CA ASN A 58 5.13 -44.01 12.00
C ASN A 58 3.68 -43.50 12.02
N LEU A 59 3.15 -43.06 10.87
CA LEU A 59 1.73 -42.69 10.75
C LEU A 59 0.79 -43.86 11.08
N ASP A 60 1.10 -45.06 10.59
CA ASP A 60 0.33 -46.27 10.90
C ASP A 60 0.47 -46.66 12.38
N ASP A 61 1.66 -46.56 12.95
CA ASP A 61 1.92 -46.80 14.38
C ASP A 61 1.11 -45.84 15.26
N LEU A 62 1.04 -44.54 14.91
CA LEU A 62 0.22 -43.55 15.61
C LEU A 62 -1.28 -43.87 15.52
N ALA A 63 -1.77 -44.28 14.35
CA ALA A 63 -3.16 -44.69 14.16
C ALA A 63 -3.52 -45.93 15.01
N ASN A 64 -2.59 -46.90 15.10
CA ASN A 64 -2.76 -48.09 15.92
C ASN A 64 -2.67 -47.81 17.42
N GLN A 65 -1.80 -46.88 17.82
CA GLN A 65 -1.60 -46.52 19.23
C GLN A 65 -2.75 -45.66 19.77
N TYR A 66 -3.35 -44.82 18.93
CA TYR A 66 -4.42 -43.89 19.30
C TYR A 66 -5.69 -44.07 18.45
N PRO A 67 -6.29 -45.28 18.37
CA PRO A 67 -7.32 -45.61 17.38
C PRO A 67 -8.63 -44.83 17.55
N ASN A 68 -8.88 -44.28 18.75
CA ASN A 68 -10.05 -43.46 19.03
C ASN A 68 -9.88 -41.99 18.59
N VAL A 69 -8.65 -41.58 18.28
CA VAL A 69 -8.30 -40.17 18.02
C VAL A 69 -7.63 -40.02 16.65
N VAL A 70 -6.88 -41.01 16.18
CA VAL A 70 -6.09 -40.97 14.95
C VAL A 70 -6.68 -41.91 13.91
N GLN A 71 -6.97 -41.38 12.73
CA GLN A 71 -7.46 -42.13 11.58
C GLN A 71 -6.48 -41.98 10.41
N SER A 72 -6.07 -43.09 9.79
CA SER A 72 -5.30 -43.06 8.55
C SER A 72 -6.16 -42.55 7.39
N ILE A 73 -5.62 -41.62 6.60
CA ILE A 73 -6.28 -41.07 5.41
C ILE A 73 -5.42 -41.31 4.17
N VAL A 74 -6.07 -41.53 3.02
CA VAL A 74 -5.40 -41.68 1.73
C VAL A 74 -6.07 -40.73 0.75
N GLY A 75 -5.37 -39.64 0.41
CA GLY A 75 -5.87 -38.62 -0.51
C GLY A 75 -5.74 -39.00 -1.98
N GLY A 76 -5.05 -40.10 -2.30
CA GLY A 76 -4.88 -40.54 -3.68
C GLY A 76 -3.70 -41.47 -3.90
N LYS A 77 -3.30 -41.57 -5.18
CA LYS A 77 -2.07 -42.24 -5.59
C LYS A 77 -1.21 -41.31 -6.46
N THR A 78 0.09 -41.55 -6.42
CA THR A 78 1.08 -40.89 -7.27
C THR A 78 1.23 -41.58 -8.62
N TYR A 79 2.06 -41.01 -9.50
CA TYR A 79 2.31 -41.56 -10.85
C TYR A 79 2.92 -42.97 -10.78
N GLU A 80 3.86 -43.20 -9.87
CA GLU A 80 4.50 -44.50 -9.62
C GLU A 80 3.65 -45.40 -8.68
N GLY A 81 2.41 -44.99 -8.37
CA GLY A 81 1.41 -45.82 -7.70
C GLY A 81 1.48 -45.83 -6.17
N ARG A 82 2.32 -44.99 -5.55
CA ARG A 82 2.38 -44.85 -4.08
C ARG A 82 1.16 -44.12 -3.56
N LYS A 83 0.69 -44.48 -2.36
CA LYS A 83 -0.42 -43.79 -1.71
C LYS A 83 0.05 -42.41 -1.24
N ILE A 84 -0.78 -41.39 -1.41
CA ILE A 84 -0.63 -40.09 -0.75
C ILE A 84 -1.34 -40.21 0.60
N LYS A 85 -0.62 -40.73 1.60
CA LYS A 85 -1.13 -41.03 2.95
C LYS A 85 -0.84 -39.88 3.91
N GLY A 86 -1.78 -39.65 4.81
CA GLY A 86 -1.62 -38.82 6.00
C GLY A 86 -2.38 -39.42 7.18
N VAL A 87 -2.54 -38.63 8.25
CA VAL A 87 -3.42 -38.94 9.37
C VAL A 87 -4.38 -37.80 9.63
N LYS A 88 -5.54 -38.14 10.17
CA LYS A 88 -6.51 -37.23 10.75
C LYS A 88 -6.52 -37.41 12.26
N VAL A 89 -6.32 -36.34 13.01
CA VAL A 89 -6.31 -36.37 14.49
C VAL A 89 -7.52 -35.64 15.06
N SER A 90 -8.41 -36.32 15.77
CA SER A 90 -9.64 -35.74 16.32
C SER A 90 -9.95 -36.23 17.73
N PHE A 91 -9.99 -35.31 18.70
CA PHE A 91 -10.31 -35.64 20.10
C PHE A 91 -11.81 -35.57 20.43
N LYS A 92 -12.62 -34.98 19.53
CA LYS A 92 -14.07 -34.81 19.70
C LYS A 92 -14.79 -34.85 18.34
N PRO A 93 -16.03 -35.39 18.28
CA PRO A 93 -16.87 -35.25 17.09
C PRO A 93 -17.07 -33.77 16.72
N ASN A 94 -17.02 -33.45 15.43
CA ASN A 94 -17.30 -32.11 14.87
C ASN A 94 -16.37 -30.96 15.35
N ASN A 95 -15.11 -31.26 15.72
CA ASN A 95 -14.11 -30.22 15.98
C ASN A 95 -13.84 -29.34 14.73
N PRO A 96 -13.60 -28.02 14.87
CA PRO A 96 -13.15 -27.17 13.78
C PRO A 96 -11.82 -27.68 13.19
N GLY A 97 -11.77 -27.94 11.87
CA GLY A 97 -10.61 -28.56 11.23
C GLY A 97 -9.53 -27.61 10.71
N VAL A 98 -8.27 -28.04 10.83
CA VAL A 98 -7.07 -27.44 10.22
C VAL A 98 -6.51 -28.46 9.23
N PHE A 99 -6.25 -28.04 8.00
CA PHE A 99 -5.56 -28.85 7.01
C PHE A 99 -4.12 -28.35 6.86
N ILE A 100 -3.14 -29.23 7.03
CA ILE A 100 -1.71 -28.91 6.96
C ILE A 100 -1.11 -29.75 5.84
N GLU A 101 -0.75 -29.20 4.70
CA GLU A 101 0.03 -29.95 3.71
C GLU A 101 1.53 -29.89 3.98
N SER A 102 2.26 -30.93 3.56
CA SER A 102 3.72 -30.94 3.57
C SER A 102 4.27 -31.81 2.44
N GLY A 103 5.53 -31.55 2.05
CA GLY A 103 6.24 -32.39 1.08
C GLY A 103 5.65 -32.36 -0.33
N ILE A 104 5.04 -31.24 -0.74
CA ILE A 104 4.62 -31.01 -2.13
C ILE A 104 5.84 -30.89 -3.05
N HIS A 105 6.87 -30.13 -2.62
CA HIS A 105 8.20 -30.21 -3.20
C HIS A 105 9.02 -31.30 -2.49
N ALA A 106 9.57 -32.23 -3.26
CA ALA A 106 10.21 -33.42 -2.70
C ALA A 106 11.51 -33.14 -1.92
N ARG A 107 12.29 -32.12 -2.33
CA ARG A 107 13.58 -31.77 -1.71
C ARG A 107 13.48 -31.10 -0.33
N GLU A 108 12.28 -30.69 0.08
CA GLU A 108 12.02 -29.87 1.27
C GLU A 108 11.78 -30.75 2.50
N TRP A 109 12.81 -31.48 2.93
CA TRP A 109 12.69 -32.51 3.98
C TRP A 109 12.28 -31.98 5.36
N ILE A 110 12.52 -30.71 5.65
CA ILE A 110 12.10 -30.09 6.91
C ILE A 110 10.58 -29.96 7.02
N ALA A 111 9.86 -29.72 5.90
CA ALA A 111 8.41 -29.60 5.90
C ALA A 111 7.68 -30.86 6.45
N PRO A 112 7.91 -32.08 5.92
CA PRO A 112 7.30 -33.29 6.49
C PRO A 112 7.83 -33.59 7.89
N ALA A 113 9.09 -33.28 8.22
CA ALA A 113 9.61 -33.47 9.58
C ALA A 113 8.88 -32.58 10.62
N THR A 114 8.64 -31.31 10.28
CA THR A 114 7.86 -30.37 11.11
C THR A 114 6.40 -30.81 11.23
N ALA A 115 5.77 -31.28 10.14
CA ALA A 115 4.41 -31.84 10.20
C ALA A 115 4.31 -33.03 11.17
N MET A 116 5.28 -33.96 11.09
CA MET A 116 5.36 -35.10 12.02
C MET A 116 5.58 -34.64 13.46
N TYR A 117 6.44 -33.63 13.69
CA TYR A 117 6.66 -33.07 15.01
C TYR A 117 5.36 -32.53 15.61
N ILE A 118 4.63 -31.73 14.84
CA ILE A 118 3.33 -31.18 15.26
C ILE A 118 2.38 -32.32 15.65
N PHE A 119 2.24 -33.37 14.84
CA PHE A 119 1.36 -34.49 15.16
C PHE A 119 1.71 -35.23 16.44
N HIS A 120 3.00 -35.49 16.67
CA HIS A 120 3.43 -36.10 17.93
C HIS A 120 3.07 -35.20 19.11
N GLN A 121 3.24 -33.88 18.99
CA GLN A 121 2.85 -32.94 20.03
C GLN A 121 1.33 -32.87 20.22
N LEU A 122 0.51 -32.98 19.17
CA LEU A 122 -0.95 -33.09 19.30
C LEU A 122 -1.37 -34.23 20.23
N LEU A 123 -0.68 -35.37 20.14
CA LEU A 123 -1.03 -36.60 20.84
C LEU A 123 -0.39 -36.71 22.23
N THR A 124 0.80 -36.13 22.42
CA THR A 124 1.61 -36.33 23.62
C THR A 124 1.65 -35.11 24.55
N SER A 125 1.31 -33.91 24.05
CA SER A 125 1.34 -32.69 24.85
C SER A 125 0.20 -32.62 25.87
N ASN A 126 0.53 -32.13 27.06
CA ASN A 126 -0.43 -31.77 28.10
C ASN A 126 -1.06 -30.39 27.88
N ASN A 127 -0.58 -29.61 26.91
CA ASN A 127 -1.15 -28.32 26.57
C ASN A 127 -2.49 -28.52 25.85
N THR A 128 -3.59 -28.11 26.49
CA THR A 128 -4.96 -28.25 25.96
C THR A 128 -5.19 -27.45 24.69
N GLU A 129 -4.39 -26.42 24.46
CA GLU A 129 -4.46 -25.55 23.29
C GLU A 129 -3.86 -26.16 22.03
N VAL A 130 -3.03 -27.19 22.21
CA VAL A 130 -2.44 -27.99 21.14
C VAL A 130 -3.48 -28.98 20.56
N ARG A 131 -4.59 -29.30 21.24
CA ARG A 131 -5.48 -30.42 20.86
C ARG A 131 -6.57 -30.12 19.81
N THR A 132 -6.25 -29.41 18.74
CA THR A 132 -7.17 -29.14 17.61
C THR A 132 -6.90 -30.00 16.37
N LEU A 133 -7.94 -30.24 15.56
CA LEU A 133 -7.93 -31.19 14.45
C LEU A 133 -6.91 -30.79 13.37
N ALA A 134 -5.98 -31.69 13.03
CA ALA A 134 -5.00 -31.50 11.95
C ALA A 134 -4.97 -32.73 11.01
N GLU A 135 -4.93 -32.47 9.70
CA GLU A 135 -4.65 -33.46 8.66
C GLU A 135 -3.37 -33.09 7.90
N SER A 136 -2.49 -34.05 7.60
CA SER A 136 -1.26 -33.80 6.82
C SER A 136 -0.78 -35.05 6.09
N PRO A 137 -0.89 -35.07 4.76
CA PRO A 137 -0.23 -36.05 3.94
C PRO A 137 1.12 -35.54 3.41
N VAL A 138 2.01 -36.47 3.07
CA VAL A 138 3.17 -36.18 2.21
C VAL A 138 2.67 -36.10 0.78
N PHE A 139 2.61 -34.90 0.19
CA PHE A 139 1.91 -34.63 -1.08
C PHE A 139 2.57 -35.24 -2.33
N ASN A 140 3.91 -35.31 -2.38
CA ASN A 140 4.67 -35.88 -3.50
C ASN A 140 5.55 -37.08 -3.08
N PRO A 141 4.95 -38.24 -2.73
CA PRO A 141 5.66 -39.46 -2.35
C PRO A 141 6.76 -39.91 -3.31
N ASP A 142 6.49 -39.88 -4.62
CA ASP A 142 7.43 -40.38 -5.63
C ASP A 142 8.69 -39.52 -5.71
N GLY A 143 8.50 -38.20 -5.76
CA GLY A 143 9.61 -37.27 -5.69
C GLY A 143 10.38 -37.43 -4.38
N TYR A 144 9.69 -37.57 -3.24
CA TYR A 144 10.34 -37.71 -1.93
C TYR A 144 11.23 -38.95 -1.88
N VAL A 145 10.73 -40.13 -2.32
CA VAL A 145 11.55 -41.35 -2.43
C VAL A 145 12.76 -41.14 -3.36
N TYR A 146 12.56 -40.44 -4.48
CA TYR A 146 13.66 -40.13 -5.40
C TYR A 146 14.75 -39.23 -4.77
N THR A 147 14.39 -38.36 -3.83
CA THR A 147 15.37 -37.54 -3.08
C THR A 147 16.19 -38.33 -2.07
N HIS A 148 15.66 -39.45 -1.56
CA HIS A 148 16.39 -40.34 -0.65
C HIS A 148 17.29 -41.35 -1.37
N THR A 149 17.03 -41.61 -2.67
CA THR A 149 17.68 -42.71 -3.40
C THR A 149 18.55 -42.26 -4.56
N THR A 150 18.21 -41.17 -5.24
CA THR A 150 18.83 -40.82 -6.53
C THR A 150 19.31 -39.37 -6.60
N ASN A 151 18.45 -38.38 -6.36
CA ASN A 151 18.81 -36.97 -6.41
C ASN A 151 18.18 -36.20 -5.25
N ARG A 152 19.00 -35.92 -4.24
CA ARG A 152 18.59 -35.21 -3.02
C ARG A 152 17.90 -33.86 -3.25
N LEU A 153 18.18 -33.17 -4.35
CA LEU A 153 17.63 -31.83 -4.63
C LEU A 153 16.49 -31.84 -5.65
N TRP A 154 15.93 -33.01 -5.94
CA TRP A 154 14.78 -33.13 -6.84
C TRP A 154 13.52 -32.45 -6.28
N ARG A 155 12.88 -31.58 -7.08
CA ARG A 155 11.67 -30.82 -6.69
C ARG A 155 10.36 -31.48 -7.08
N LYS A 156 10.31 -31.94 -8.33
CA LYS A 156 9.09 -32.19 -9.11
C LYS A 156 8.44 -33.53 -8.81
N THR A 157 7.26 -33.77 -9.38
CA THR A 157 6.68 -35.12 -9.48
C THR A 157 7.55 -36.03 -10.37
N ARG A 158 7.10 -37.26 -10.68
CA ARG A 158 7.90 -38.26 -11.42
C ARG A 158 7.33 -38.71 -12.76
N LYS A 159 6.19 -38.15 -13.21
CA LYS A 159 5.60 -38.45 -14.53
C LYS A 159 6.53 -38.07 -15.69
N PRO A 160 6.85 -38.94 -16.65
CA PRO A 160 7.72 -38.61 -17.77
C PRO A 160 7.04 -37.65 -18.77
N TYR A 161 7.77 -36.62 -19.19
CA TYR A 161 7.34 -35.65 -20.21
C TYR A 161 8.31 -35.56 -21.42
N GLY A 162 9.40 -36.33 -21.41
CA GLY A 162 10.36 -36.42 -22.51
C GLY A 162 11.54 -37.32 -22.14
N PHE A 163 12.51 -37.45 -23.05
CA PHE A 163 13.64 -38.38 -22.89
C PHE A 163 14.46 -38.17 -21.61
N ARG A 164 14.53 -36.93 -21.09
CA ARG A 164 15.27 -36.59 -19.85
C ARG A 164 14.48 -35.72 -18.87
N CYS A 165 13.20 -35.46 -19.13
CA CYS A 165 12.42 -34.47 -18.39
C CYS A 165 11.24 -35.16 -17.71
N TYR A 166 11.29 -35.18 -16.39
CA TYR A 166 10.35 -35.88 -15.52
C TYR A 166 9.70 -34.89 -14.57
N GLY A 167 8.41 -35.09 -14.35
CA GLY A 167 7.55 -34.34 -13.46
C GLY A 167 7.27 -32.91 -13.89
N CYS A 168 6.21 -32.37 -13.30
CA CYS A 168 5.97 -30.94 -13.22
C CYS A 168 6.22 -30.46 -11.79
N ASP A 169 6.32 -29.15 -11.61
CA ASP A 169 6.26 -28.53 -10.30
C ASP A 169 4.83 -28.69 -9.75
N PRO A 170 4.61 -29.53 -8.72
CA PRO A 170 3.28 -29.74 -8.18
C PRO A 170 2.70 -28.50 -7.51
N ASN A 171 3.51 -27.48 -7.16
CA ASN A 171 3.04 -26.19 -6.67
C ASN A 171 2.88 -25.14 -7.79
N ARG A 172 2.82 -25.58 -9.06
CA ARG A 172 2.41 -24.80 -10.24
C ARG A 172 1.29 -25.49 -11.03
N ASN A 173 0.73 -26.56 -10.51
CA ASN A 173 -0.20 -27.45 -11.22
C ASN A 173 -1.64 -27.42 -10.66
N TRP A 174 -2.00 -26.38 -9.91
CA TRP A 174 -3.35 -26.19 -9.38
C TRP A 174 -4.20 -25.27 -10.27
N GLY A 175 -5.52 -25.42 -10.19
CA GLY A 175 -6.48 -24.86 -11.16
C GLY A 175 -6.82 -23.37 -11.05
N TYR A 176 -6.36 -22.67 -10.02
CA TYR A 176 -6.69 -21.26 -9.83
C TYR A 176 -5.57 -20.39 -10.41
N GLU A 177 -5.94 -19.51 -11.35
CA GLU A 177 -5.02 -18.62 -12.06
C GLU A 177 -3.79 -19.37 -12.59
N TRP A 178 -4.01 -20.54 -13.18
CA TRP A 178 -2.95 -21.46 -13.55
C TRP A 178 -2.08 -20.89 -14.67
N ASN A 179 -0.75 -20.94 -14.45
CA ASN A 179 0.26 -20.63 -15.46
C ASN A 179 0.21 -19.19 -16.02
N THR A 180 -0.23 -18.23 -15.19
CA THR A 180 -0.30 -16.80 -15.51
C THR A 180 0.98 -16.05 -15.15
N GLY A 181 1.85 -16.61 -14.31
CA GLY A 181 3.15 -16.04 -13.93
C GLY A 181 3.97 -16.93 -13.00
N GLY A 182 5.30 -16.81 -13.01
CA GLY A 182 6.14 -17.56 -12.06
C GLY A 182 6.29 -19.07 -12.34
N SER A 183 5.94 -19.48 -13.55
CA SER A 183 5.87 -20.86 -14.01
C SER A 183 6.41 -20.99 -15.42
N SER A 184 6.79 -22.21 -15.81
CA SER A 184 7.40 -22.49 -17.11
C SER A 184 6.56 -23.47 -17.92
N ASN A 185 6.54 -23.29 -19.25
CA ASN A 185 6.01 -24.25 -20.20
C ASN A 185 7.06 -25.29 -20.65
N ASN A 186 8.32 -25.15 -20.25
CA ASN A 186 9.38 -26.09 -20.60
C ASN A 186 9.37 -27.29 -19.64
N PRO A 187 9.14 -28.54 -20.12
CA PRO A 187 9.11 -29.74 -19.28
C PRO A 187 10.36 -29.99 -18.45
N CYS A 188 11.49 -29.45 -18.87
CA CYS A 188 12.79 -29.62 -18.21
C CYS A 188 13.06 -28.53 -17.15
N SER A 189 12.21 -27.50 -17.05
CA SER A 189 12.30 -26.48 -16.00
C SER A 189 11.92 -27.05 -14.63
N GLU A 190 12.52 -26.52 -13.58
CA GLU A 190 12.15 -26.76 -12.18
C GLU A 190 10.75 -26.21 -11.85
N THR A 191 10.31 -25.16 -12.56
CA THR A 191 9.00 -24.50 -12.39
C THR A 191 7.99 -24.91 -13.47
N TYR A 192 8.19 -26.05 -14.13
CA TYR A 192 7.29 -26.53 -15.18
C TYR A 192 5.87 -26.73 -14.65
N ALA A 193 4.86 -26.03 -15.19
CA ALA A 193 3.49 -26.06 -14.66
C ALA A 193 2.68 -27.31 -15.04
N GLY A 194 3.21 -28.14 -15.95
CA GLY A 194 2.47 -29.20 -16.62
C GLY A 194 1.75 -28.69 -17.88
N PRO A 195 1.14 -29.58 -18.68
CA PRO A 195 0.43 -29.20 -19.91
C PRO A 195 -0.96 -28.59 -19.66
N MET A 196 -1.54 -28.78 -18.47
CA MET A 196 -2.84 -28.22 -18.05
C MET A 196 -2.93 -28.27 -16.51
N PRO A 197 -3.85 -27.52 -15.88
CA PRO A 197 -4.04 -27.65 -14.44
C PRO A 197 -4.46 -29.08 -14.06
N PHE A 198 -3.98 -29.57 -12.92
CA PHE A 198 -4.18 -30.94 -12.43
C PHE A 198 -3.72 -32.05 -13.41
N SER A 199 -2.73 -31.74 -14.26
CA SER A 199 -2.14 -32.73 -15.17
C SER A 199 -1.37 -33.85 -14.48
N GLU A 200 -0.90 -33.61 -13.26
CA GLU A 200 -0.30 -34.63 -12.38
C GLU A 200 -1.37 -35.38 -11.61
N ILE A 201 -1.15 -36.67 -11.38
CA ILE A 201 -2.11 -37.49 -10.64
C ILE A 201 -2.11 -37.13 -9.16
N GLU A 202 -0.99 -36.62 -8.65
CA GLU A 202 -0.81 -36.15 -7.28
C GLU A 202 -1.73 -34.96 -6.97
N THR A 203 -1.61 -33.87 -7.74
CA THR A 203 -2.44 -32.67 -7.57
C THR A 203 -3.91 -32.97 -7.89
N ARG A 204 -4.19 -33.80 -8.90
CA ARG A 204 -5.56 -34.21 -9.24
C ARG A 204 -6.23 -35.00 -8.14
N SER A 205 -5.57 -36.02 -7.61
CA SER A 205 -6.16 -36.85 -6.55
C SER A 205 -6.35 -36.03 -5.28
N MET A 206 -5.36 -35.21 -4.93
CA MET A 206 -5.44 -34.38 -3.73
C MET A 206 -6.49 -33.27 -3.85
N SER A 207 -6.65 -32.65 -5.02
CA SER A 207 -7.76 -31.71 -5.26
C SER A 207 -9.12 -32.39 -5.06
N THR A 208 -9.27 -33.64 -5.51
CA THR A 208 -10.49 -34.43 -5.32
C THR A 208 -10.74 -34.73 -3.84
N TYR A 209 -9.71 -35.14 -3.11
CA TYR A 209 -9.79 -35.39 -1.67
C TYR A 209 -10.16 -34.12 -0.90
N ILE A 210 -9.43 -33.02 -1.11
CA ILE A 210 -9.70 -31.72 -0.47
C ILE A 210 -11.11 -31.22 -0.79
N SER A 211 -11.57 -31.38 -2.04
CA SER A 211 -12.95 -31.05 -2.41
C SER A 211 -13.97 -31.81 -1.57
N SER A 212 -13.71 -33.08 -1.27
CA SER A 212 -14.62 -33.95 -0.50
C SER A 212 -14.70 -33.61 0.99
N ILE A 213 -13.71 -32.87 1.50
CA ILE A 213 -13.63 -32.46 2.91
C ILE A 213 -13.60 -30.94 3.07
N SER A 214 -13.90 -30.19 2.01
CA SER A 214 -13.76 -28.73 2.02
C SER A 214 -14.61 -28.08 3.11
N ASP A 215 -15.75 -28.67 3.48
CA ASP A 215 -16.62 -28.21 4.56
C ASP A 215 -16.14 -28.60 5.97
N LYS A 216 -15.08 -29.42 6.08
CA LYS A 216 -14.56 -29.94 7.36
C LYS A 216 -13.40 -29.14 7.94
N PHE A 217 -12.79 -28.25 7.16
CA PHE A 217 -11.71 -27.38 7.63
C PHE A 217 -11.95 -25.91 7.29
N TYR A 218 -11.37 -25.04 8.12
CA TYR A 218 -11.46 -23.57 7.96
C TYR A 218 -10.08 -22.91 7.89
N VAL A 219 -9.03 -23.59 8.38
CA VAL A 219 -7.63 -23.17 8.25
C VAL A 219 -6.91 -24.12 7.30
N TYR A 220 -6.13 -23.56 6.37
CA TYR A 220 -5.21 -24.28 5.50
C TYR A 220 -3.79 -23.77 5.71
N ILE A 221 -2.83 -24.69 5.87
CA ILE A 221 -1.42 -24.39 6.07
C ILE A 221 -0.60 -25.22 5.08
N ALA A 222 0.21 -24.56 4.27
CA ALA A 222 1.20 -25.20 3.41
C ALA A 222 2.59 -25.09 4.02
N LEU A 223 3.28 -26.21 4.23
CA LEU A 223 4.66 -26.21 4.72
C LEU A 223 5.63 -26.40 3.55
N HIS A 224 6.42 -25.37 3.31
CA HIS A 224 7.56 -25.33 2.40
C HIS A 224 8.86 -25.01 3.14
N SER A 225 9.98 -25.02 2.42
CA SER A 225 11.25 -24.48 2.89
C SER A 225 12.10 -24.08 1.70
N TYR A 226 12.95 -23.07 1.77
CA TYR A 226 13.39 -22.30 2.93
C TYR A 226 13.23 -20.81 2.61
N SER A 227 13.15 -19.96 3.63
CA SER A 227 13.41 -18.50 3.57
C SER A 227 13.01 -17.78 4.86
N GLN A 228 12.40 -18.47 5.82
CA GLN A 228 11.77 -17.87 7.00
C GLN A 228 10.67 -16.88 6.62
N LEU A 229 9.67 -17.34 5.87
CA LEU A 229 8.52 -16.53 5.45
C LEU A 229 7.22 -17.18 5.95
N LEU A 230 6.27 -16.36 6.39
CA LEU A 230 4.88 -16.75 6.65
C LEU A 230 3.98 -16.01 5.69
N MET A 231 3.69 -16.64 4.56
CA MET A 231 3.00 -16.00 3.46
C MET A 231 1.53 -16.40 3.40
N PHE A 232 0.71 -15.64 2.69
CA PHE A 232 -0.69 -15.96 2.44
C PHE A 232 -1.09 -15.60 1.00
N PRO A 233 -2.22 -16.11 0.47
CA PRO A 233 -2.65 -15.84 -0.90
C PRO A 233 -2.81 -14.35 -1.22
N TYR A 234 -2.73 -13.93 -2.48
CA TYR A 234 -2.50 -14.78 -3.66
C TYR A 234 -1.01 -14.83 -4.06
N GLY A 235 -0.59 -15.93 -4.66
CA GLY A 235 0.73 -16.11 -5.24
C GLY A 235 0.78 -15.78 -6.72
N TYR A 236 -0.33 -15.86 -7.46
CA TYR A 236 -0.36 -15.47 -8.88
C TYR A 236 -0.28 -13.96 -9.11
N THR A 237 -0.62 -13.14 -8.11
CA THR A 237 -0.63 -11.67 -8.18
C THR A 237 -0.24 -11.05 -6.84
N ALA A 238 0.35 -9.86 -6.90
CA ALA A 238 0.58 -9.01 -5.72
C ALA A 238 -0.70 -8.27 -5.28
N ASP A 239 -1.78 -8.31 -6.07
CA ASP A 239 -3.06 -7.76 -5.64
C ASP A 239 -3.49 -8.39 -4.31
N ARG A 240 -4.03 -7.56 -3.42
CA ARG A 240 -4.47 -8.02 -2.11
C ARG A 240 -5.64 -9.00 -2.23
N VAL A 241 -5.53 -10.10 -1.50
CA VAL A 241 -6.65 -11.00 -1.26
C VAL A 241 -7.74 -10.26 -0.45
N ASP A 242 -9.02 -10.57 -0.68
CA ASP A 242 -10.19 -9.92 -0.05
C ASP A 242 -10.13 -9.80 1.48
N ASN A 243 -9.40 -10.69 2.15
CA ASN A 243 -9.17 -10.68 3.59
C ASN A 243 -7.68 -10.48 3.96
N TYR A 244 -6.95 -9.69 3.18
CA TYR A 244 -5.51 -9.44 3.36
C TYR A 244 -5.16 -8.95 4.76
N ASP A 245 -5.79 -7.87 5.24
CA ASP A 245 -5.43 -7.27 6.54
C ASP A 245 -5.65 -8.25 7.70
N LEU A 246 -6.71 -9.07 7.62
CA LEU A 246 -6.98 -10.14 8.57
C LEU A 246 -5.84 -11.18 8.59
N LEU A 247 -5.38 -11.60 7.41
CA LEU A 247 -4.27 -12.56 7.28
C LEU A 247 -2.93 -11.92 7.67
N TYR A 248 -2.74 -10.63 7.41
CA TYR A 248 -1.52 -9.94 7.84
C TYR A 248 -1.46 -9.82 9.37
N ASP A 249 -2.54 -9.38 10.02
CA ASP A 249 -2.62 -9.24 11.49
C ASP A 249 -2.45 -10.58 12.23
N ILE A 250 -3.14 -11.62 11.78
CA ILE A 250 -2.97 -12.97 12.33
C ILE A 250 -1.53 -13.44 12.08
N GLY A 251 -0.96 -13.15 10.91
CA GLY A 251 0.41 -13.49 10.54
C GLY A 251 1.45 -12.82 11.45
N MET A 252 1.32 -11.52 11.70
CA MET A 252 2.22 -10.75 12.58
C MET A 252 2.23 -11.30 14.02
N LYS A 253 1.06 -11.63 14.56
CA LYS A 253 0.96 -12.27 15.88
C LYS A 253 1.54 -13.68 15.89
N THR A 254 1.36 -14.40 14.79
CA THR A 254 1.90 -15.75 14.57
C THR A 254 3.43 -15.75 14.58
N ILE A 255 4.08 -14.86 13.81
CA ILE A 255 5.55 -14.77 13.80
C ILE A 255 6.11 -14.19 15.10
N THR A 256 5.36 -13.31 15.78
CA THR A 256 5.74 -12.82 17.11
C THR A 256 5.79 -13.96 18.13
N ALA A 257 4.86 -14.91 18.05
CA ALA A 257 4.88 -16.10 18.88
C ALA A 257 6.00 -17.07 18.49
N LEU A 258 6.22 -17.27 17.19
CA LEU A 258 7.32 -18.07 16.63
C LEU A 258 8.68 -17.61 17.18
N ALA A 259 8.94 -16.30 17.11
CA ALA A 259 10.23 -15.70 17.48
C ALA A 259 10.57 -15.85 18.98
N LYS A 260 9.62 -16.15 19.87
CA LYS A 260 9.85 -16.17 21.33
C LYS A 260 10.90 -17.17 21.79
N ARG A 261 10.98 -18.35 21.16
CA ARG A 261 11.91 -19.41 21.59
C ARG A 261 13.34 -19.15 21.18
N TYR A 262 13.52 -18.76 19.93
CA TYR A 262 14.82 -18.80 19.26
C TYR A 262 15.21 -17.48 18.59
N GLY A 263 14.39 -16.42 18.72
CA GLY A 263 14.63 -15.12 18.09
C GLY A 263 14.63 -15.17 16.57
N THR A 264 13.95 -16.17 15.98
CA THR A 264 13.99 -16.43 14.55
C THR A 264 13.08 -15.47 13.83
N ASP A 265 13.64 -14.76 12.86
CA ASP A 265 12.96 -13.66 12.18
C ASP A 265 12.28 -14.16 10.92
N TYR A 266 10.95 -14.11 10.91
CA TYR A 266 10.12 -14.48 9.77
C TYR A 266 9.45 -13.25 9.20
N THR A 267 9.40 -13.13 7.87
CA THR A 267 8.64 -12.07 7.20
C THR A 267 7.22 -12.55 6.86
N VAL A 268 6.22 -11.71 7.11
CA VAL A 268 4.81 -11.96 6.78
C VAL A 268 4.40 -11.15 5.57
N GLY A 269 3.59 -11.73 4.67
CA GLY A 269 2.99 -10.98 3.57
C GLY A 269 2.32 -11.87 2.53
N ASN A 270 1.83 -11.26 1.44
CA ASN A 270 1.29 -11.99 0.30
C ASN A 270 2.41 -12.81 -0.39
N ILE A 271 2.07 -13.99 -0.93
CA ILE A 271 3.05 -14.89 -1.58
C ILE A 271 3.80 -14.19 -2.73
N ALA A 272 3.09 -13.54 -3.64
CA ALA A 272 3.72 -12.87 -4.79
C ALA A 272 4.63 -11.71 -4.41
N GLU A 273 4.24 -10.93 -3.40
CA GLU A 273 5.00 -9.79 -2.87
C GLU A 273 6.23 -10.22 -2.05
N THR A 274 6.08 -11.28 -1.26
CA THR A 274 7.06 -11.65 -0.22
C THR A 274 8.18 -12.53 -0.76
N ILE A 275 7.90 -13.38 -1.74
CA ILE A 275 8.92 -14.24 -2.36
C ILE A 275 9.06 -13.96 -3.86
N TYR A 276 8.01 -14.22 -4.64
CA TYR A 276 7.90 -13.98 -6.08
C TYR A 276 6.54 -14.49 -6.57
N VAL A 277 6.10 -14.00 -7.74
CA VAL A 277 4.90 -14.52 -8.43
C VAL A 277 5.01 -16.04 -8.63
N ALA A 278 3.97 -16.77 -8.24
CA ALA A 278 3.90 -18.23 -8.19
C ALA A 278 2.49 -18.73 -8.54
N SER A 279 2.08 -18.59 -9.80
CA SER A 279 0.75 -19.02 -10.27
C SER A 279 0.50 -20.53 -10.19
N GLY A 280 -0.77 -20.94 -10.04
CA GLY A 280 -1.15 -22.34 -9.97
C GLY A 280 -0.64 -23.07 -8.72
N ASN A 281 -0.49 -22.37 -7.59
CA ASN A 281 -0.12 -22.94 -6.30
C ASN A 281 -1.35 -23.42 -5.49
N SER A 282 -1.13 -24.26 -4.49
CA SER A 282 -2.19 -24.86 -3.67
C SER A 282 -2.95 -23.85 -2.82
N ALA A 283 -2.24 -22.89 -2.20
CA ALA A 283 -2.83 -21.88 -1.32
C ALA A 283 -3.82 -20.98 -2.08
N ASP A 284 -3.47 -20.54 -3.28
CA ASP A 284 -4.34 -19.78 -4.17
C ASP A 284 -5.56 -20.57 -4.57
N TRP A 285 -5.40 -21.86 -4.88
CA TRP A 285 -6.53 -22.70 -5.24
C TRP A 285 -7.50 -22.90 -4.07
N ILE A 286 -6.98 -23.06 -2.85
CA ILE A 286 -7.80 -23.18 -1.65
C ILE A 286 -8.59 -21.90 -1.39
N LYS A 287 -7.91 -20.75 -1.46
CA LYS A 287 -8.55 -19.45 -1.25
C LYS A 287 -9.53 -19.12 -2.36
N GLY A 288 -9.10 -19.19 -3.61
CA GLY A 288 -9.88 -18.80 -4.77
C GLY A 288 -11.06 -19.73 -5.10
N THR A 289 -10.97 -21.02 -4.77
CA THR A 289 -12.05 -22.00 -5.07
C THR A 289 -13.03 -22.17 -3.92
N TYR A 290 -12.55 -22.19 -2.67
CA TYR A 290 -13.38 -22.49 -1.50
C TYR A 290 -13.55 -21.32 -0.54
N ASN A 291 -13.02 -20.15 -0.88
CA ASN A 291 -13.04 -18.93 -0.09
C ASN A 291 -12.65 -19.15 1.39
N LYS A 292 -11.60 -19.94 1.63
CA LYS A 292 -11.12 -20.18 2.99
C LYS A 292 -10.52 -18.90 3.58
N SER A 293 -10.98 -18.53 4.76
CA SER A 293 -10.59 -17.27 5.39
C SER A 293 -9.22 -17.31 6.06
N ILE A 294 -8.68 -18.49 6.37
CA ILE A 294 -7.35 -18.60 6.98
C ILE A 294 -6.52 -19.55 6.12
N VAL A 295 -5.62 -19.00 5.32
CA VAL A 295 -4.76 -19.76 4.39
C VAL A 295 -3.35 -19.19 4.50
N TYR A 296 -2.39 -20.02 4.89
CA TYR A 296 -0.99 -19.63 4.99
C TYR A 296 -0.06 -20.64 4.34
N THR A 297 1.12 -20.15 3.94
CA THR A 297 2.23 -20.89 3.38
C THR A 297 3.49 -20.52 4.16
N TYR A 298 4.10 -21.48 4.85
CA TYR A 298 5.39 -21.29 5.51
C TYR A 298 6.51 -21.60 4.54
N GLU A 299 7.50 -20.73 4.42
CA GLU A 299 8.86 -21.10 4.02
C GLU A 299 9.69 -21.23 5.29
N LEU A 300 9.86 -22.46 5.77
CA LEU A 300 10.51 -22.77 7.06
C LEU A 300 12.01 -22.39 7.05
N ARG A 301 12.68 -22.64 8.18
CA ARG A 301 14.12 -22.37 8.34
C ARG A 301 14.96 -22.96 7.19
N ASP A 302 16.06 -22.32 6.80
CA ASP A 302 16.66 -21.08 7.35
C ASP A 302 16.53 -19.90 6.38
N GLY A 303 17.20 -18.77 6.68
CA GLY A 303 17.32 -17.63 5.77
C GLY A 303 18.26 -17.86 4.56
N GLY A 304 18.63 -19.11 4.27
CA GLY A 304 19.41 -19.48 3.08
C GLY A 304 20.86 -19.90 3.30
N GLN A 305 21.34 -20.04 4.54
CA GLN A 305 22.69 -20.56 4.80
C GLN A 305 22.83 -22.04 4.41
N TYR A 306 21.82 -22.86 4.68
CA TYR A 306 21.78 -24.29 4.33
C TYR A 306 20.84 -24.59 3.16
N GLY A 307 19.91 -23.69 2.88
CA GLY A 307 18.89 -23.88 1.87
C GLY A 307 18.07 -25.15 2.11
N PHE A 308 17.89 -25.98 1.09
CA PHE A 308 17.15 -27.26 1.18
C PHE A 308 17.90 -28.38 1.94
N LEU A 309 19.09 -28.10 2.48
CA LEU A 309 19.97 -29.04 3.19
C LEU A 309 20.14 -28.67 4.68
N LEU A 310 19.07 -28.13 5.28
CA LEU A 310 19.02 -27.76 6.69
C LEU A 310 19.46 -28.95 7.59
N PRO A 311 20.41 -28.79 8.52
CA PRO A 311 20.91 -29.89 9.35
C PRO A 311 19.83 -30.56 10.21
N PRO A 312 19.92 -31.87 10.49
CA PRO A 312 18.92 -32.59 11.29
C PRO A 312 18.72 -32.02 12.71
N GLU A 313 19.74 -31.38 13.29
CA GLU A 313 19.62 -30.76 14.61
C GLU A 313 18.65 -29.56 14.64
N GLN A 314 18.24 -29.06 13.46
CA GLN A 314 17.22 -28.01 13.32
C GLN A 314 15.79 -28.56 13.26
N ILE A 315 15.57 -29.88 13.18
CA ILE A 315 14.21 -30.48 13.11
C ILE A 315 13.39 -30.08 14.34
N ILE A 316 13.92 -30.30 15.55
CA ILE A 316 13.22 -29.96 16.80
C ILE A 316 13.02 -28.44 16.95
N PRO A 317 14.05 -27.58 16.81
CA PRO A 317 13.86 -26.13 16.87
C PRO A 317 12.78 -25.61 15.90
N THR A 318 12.80 -26.07 14.65
CA THR A 318 11.81 -25.67 13.63
C THR A 318 10.41 -26.17 14.01
N GLY A 319 10.29 -27.42 14.48
CA GLY A 319 9.02 -28.00 14.91
C GLY A 319 8.40 -27.25 16.10
N GLU A 320 9.20 -26.89 17.09
CA GLU A 320 8.75 -26.17 18.30
C GLU A 320 8.25 -24.76 18.00
N GLU A 321 9.03 -23.94 17.29
CA GLU A 321 8.63 -22.57 17.00
C GLU A 321 7.43 -22.52 16.05
N THR A 322 7.37 -23.45 15.09
CA THR A 322 6.24 -23.54 14.16
C THR A 322 4.98 -23.94 14.91
N LEU A 323 5.07 -24.88 15.87
CA LEU A 323 3.94 -25.24 16.71
C LEU A 323 3.45 -24.06 17.55
N ASP A 324 4.35 -23.33 18.21
CA ASP A 324 4.00 -22.13 18.97
C ASP A 324 3.29 -21.07 18.09
N SER A 325 3.77 -20.92 16.86
CA SER A 325 3.17 -20.03 15.86
C SER A 325 1.76 -20.48 15.48
N ILE A 326 1.54 -21.77 15.18
CA ILE A 326 0.23 -22.30 14.80
C ILE A 326 -0.77 -22.17 15.95
N ILE A 327 -0.34 -22.40 17.20
CA ILE A 327 -1.21 -22.16 18.38
C ILE A 327 -1.65 -20.70 18.42
N ALA A 328 -0.73 -19.74 18.20
CA ALA A 328 -1.06 -18.32 18.16
C ALA A 328 -2.03 -18.00 16.99
N MET A 329 -1.76 -18.51 15.80
CA MET A 329 -2.64 -18.37 14.63
C MET A 329 -4.08 -18.81 14.94
N LEU A 330 -4.23 -19.99 15.55
CA LEU A 330 -5.55 -20.56 15.88
C LEU A 330 -6.24 -19.81 17.02
N ARG A 331 -5.49 -19.25 17.98
CA ARG A 331 -6.06 -18.37 19.03
C ARG A 331 -6.62 -17.11 18.41
N GLU A 332 -5.87 -16.46 17.53
CA GLU A 332 -6.30 -15.22 16.89
C GLU A 332 -7.52 -15.45 15.97
N ALA A 333 -7.49 -16.52 15.17
CA ALA A 333 -8.63 -16.91 14.34
C ALA A 333 -9.92 -17.14 15.17
N LYS A 334 -9.80 -17.76 16.36
CA LYS A 334 -10.93 -17.93 17.29
C LYS A 334 -11.41 -16.62 17.90
N THR A 335 -10.49 -15.74 18.28
CA THR A 335 -10.81 -14.43 18.88
C THR A 335 -11.62 -13.57 17.91
N LEU A 336 -11.21 -13.51 16.65
CA LEU A 336 -11.90 -12.73 15.62
C LEU A 336 -13.32 -13.25 15.34
N LYS A 337 -13.53 -14.57 15.42
CA LYS A 337 -14.88 -15.19 15.31
C LYS A 337 -15.82 -14.73 16.44
N LYS A 338 -15.27 -14.46 17.62
CA LYS A 338 -16.04 -14.03 18.81
C LYS A 338 -16.51 -12.57 18.71
N TYR A 339 -15.84 -11.73 17.92
CA TYR A 339 -16.15 -10.30 17.77
C TYR A 339 -17.04 -9.98 16.57
N GLY A 340 -17.71 -10.97 15.98
CA GLY A 340 -18.70 -10.76 14.92
C GLY A 340 -18.12 -10.66 13.51
N TYR A 341 -16.84 -10.99 13.31
CA TYR A 341 -16.34 -11.31 11.96
C TYR A 341 -16.98 -12.63 11.53
N GLU A 342 -17.97 -12.56 10.64
CA GLU A 342 -18.59 -13.73 10.02
C GLU A 342 -17.57 -14.42 9.11
N PHE A 343 -16.96 -15.50 9.62
CA PHE A 343 -16.32 -16.50 8.77
C PHE A 343 -17.43 -17.19 8.02
N ASP A 344 -17.71 -16.69 6.82
CA ASP A 344 -18.88 -17.07 6.04
C ASP A 344 -18.92 -18.60 5.88
N THR A 345 -19.91 -19.21 6.54
CA THR A 345 -20.28 -20.61 6.31
C THR A 345 -21.38 -20.62 5.26
N MET A 346 -21.13 -19.98 4.12
CA MET A 346 -22.12 -19.99 3.06
C MET A 346 -22.02 -21.29 2.25
N ARG A 347 -23.09 -22.08 2.40
CA ARG A 347 -23.43 -23.28 1.63
C ARG A 347 -23.14 -23.08 0.15
N CYS A 348 -22.45 -24.06 -0.44
CA CYS A 348 -22.31 -24.22 -1.89
C CYS A 348 -23.69 -24.18 -2.56
N TYR A 349 -23.97 -23.15 -3.35
CA TYR A 349 -25.05 -23.20 -4.34
C TYR A 349 -24.44 -23.54 -5.70
N ASN A 350 -24.86 -24.70 -6.22
CA ASN A 350 -24.44 -25.26 -7.49
C ASN A 350 -24.76 -24.33 -8.67
N PHE A 351 -23.73 -24.05 -9.47
CA PHE A 351 -23.84 -23.41 -10.78
C PHE A 351 -24.38 -24.41 -11.82
N HIS A 352 -25.67 -24.32 -12.12
CA HIS A 352 -26.23 -24.77 -13.39
C HIS A 352 -27.26 -23.73 -13.84
N TYR A 353 -26.96 -22.99 -14.91
CA TYR A 353 -27.64 -23.19 -16.20
C TYR A 353 -27.16 -22.15 -17.22
N LYS A 354 -26.61 -22.65 -18.32
CA LYS A 354 -26.47 -21.94 -19.59
C LYS A 354 -27.86 -21.68 -20.17
N SER A 355 -27.95 -20.63 -20.99
CA SER A 355 -29.02 -20.27 -21.94
C SER A 355 -29.96 -19.18 -21.43
N ILE A 356 -29.67 -17.92 -21.78
CA ILE A 356 -30.57 -16.83 -22.23
C ILE A 356 -29.66 -15.65 -22.63
N PHE A 357 -28.78 -15.89 -23.60
CA PHE A 357 -28.18 -14.84 -24.42
C PHE A 357 -29.18 -14.58 -25.54
N ILE A 358 -29.58 -13.33 -25.76
CA ILE A 358 -30.10 -12.71 -27.02
C ILE A 358 -31.20 -11.66 -26.76
N MET A 359 -31.90 -11.65 -25.62
CA MET A 359 -33.08 -10.77 -25.46
C MET A 359 -32.87 -9.44 -24.70
N TRP A 360 -31.65 -9.13 -24.24
CA TRP A 360 -31.36 -7.93 -23.43
C TRP A 360 -30.70 -6.76 -24.17
N LYS A 361 -30.40 -6.88 -25.47
CA LYS A 361 -29.70 -5.81 -26.21
C LYS A 361 -30.53 -4.55 -26.48
N THR A 362 -31.85 -4.57 -26.29
CA THR A 362 -32.74 -3.44 -26.59
C THR A 362 -33.18 -2.64 -25.36
N ILE A 363 -33.03 -3.18 -24.15
CA ILE A 363 -33.34 -2.46 -22.89
C ILE A 363 -32.11 -1.67 -22.37
N LEU A 364 -30.90 -2.05 -22.80
CA LEU A 364 -29.64 -1.42 -22.38
C LEU A 364 -29.43 0.02 -22.91
N CYS A 365 -30.16 0.45 -23.94
CA CYS A 365 -29.99 1.78 -24.53
C CYS A 365 -30.79 2.89 -23.82
N MET A 366 -31.71 2.56 -22.91
CA MET A 366 -32.49 3.55 -22.14
C MET A 366 -32.01 3.73 -20.69
N ILE A 367 -31.02 2.95 -20.24
CA ILE A 367 -30.37 3.09 -18.91
C ILE A 367 -28.98 3.77 -19.04
N MET A 368 -28.66 4.36 -20.20
CA MET A 368 -27.48 5.23 -20.37
C MET A 368 -27.73 6.64 -19.80
N GLY A 369 -28.09 6.70 -18.53
CA GLY A 369 -28.35 7.93 -17.80
C GLY A 369 -28.11 7.73 -16.31
N LEU A 370 -26.95 7.17 -15.98
CA LEU A 370 -26.22 7.24 -14.69
C LEU A 370 -25.07 6.22 -14.77
N VAL A 371 -24.10 6.48 -15.64
CA VAL A 371 -22.76 5.92 -15.42
C VAL A 371 -22.19 6.78 -14.31
N THR A 372 -22.29 6.32 -13.06
CA THR A 372 -21.41 6.83 -12.02
C THR A 372 -20.00 6.45 -12.47
N ALA A 373 -19.18 7.43 -12.84
CA ALA A 373 -17.77 7.20 -13.05
C ALA A 373 -17.23 6.49 -11.80
N GLU A 374 -16.64 5.32 -12.00
CA GLU A 374 -16.02 4.56 -10.91
C GLU A 374 -14.95 5.44 -10.27
N GLN A 375 -15.00 5.62 -8.95
CA GLN A 375 -13.98 6.36 -8.23
C GLN A 375 -12.65 5.60 -8.37
N ILE A 376 -11.57 6.33 -8.68
CA ILE A 376 -10.22 5.78 -8.69
C ILE A 376 -9.87 5.39 -7.26
N THR A 377 -9.49 4.12 -7.08
CA THR A 377 -8.95 3.64 -5.81
C THR A 377 -7.43 3.71 -5.83
N PHE A 378 -6.86 3.91 -4.64
CA PHE A 378 -5.42 3.99 -4.40
C PHE A 378 -4.97 2.81 -3.52
N ASP A 379 -5.62 1.66 -3.69
CA ASP A 379 -5.31 0.45 -2.93
C ASP A 379 -3.84 0.11 -3.17
N ASP A 380 -3.07 0.05 -2.08
CA ASP A 380 -1.64 -0.30 -2.09
C ASP A 380 -0.71 0.65 -2.81
N TYR A 381 -1.21 1.83 -3.20
CA TYR A 381 -0.34 2.95 -3.50
C TYR A 381 0.41 3.31 -2.23
N LYS A 382 1.74 3.42 -2.35
CA LYS A 382 2.63 3.80 -1.24
C LYS A 382 3.14 5.20 -1.45
N VAL A 383 3.28 5.98 -0.37
CA VAL A 383 4.09 7.20 -0.41
C VAL A 383 5.45 6.88 0.18
N ILE A 384 6.50 7.25 -0.54
CA ILE A 384 7.88 6.92 -0.21
C ILE A 384 8.67 8.22 -0.07
N LYS A 385 9.30 8.39 1.10
CA LYS A 385 10.24 9.46 1.41
C LYS A 385 11.62 9.08 0.88
N ILE A 386 12.21 9.93 0.06
CA ILE A 386 13.48 9.67 -0.63
C ILE A 386 14.46 10.78 -0.26
N ASN A 387 15.61 10.41 0.28
CA ASN A 387 16.68 11.37 0.59
C ASN A 387 17.52 11.59 -0.67
N VAL A 388 17.38 12.76 -1.28
CA VAL A 388 18.03 13.09 -2.55
C VAL A 388 19.35 13.81 -2.27
N THR A 389 20.45 13.26 -2.77
CA THR A 389 21.82 13.75 -2.54
C THR A 389 22.55 14.18 -3.80
N THR A 390 22.02 13.87 -4.99
CA THR A 390 22.67 14.19 -6.27
C THR A 390 21.68 14.70 -7.32
N ASN A 391 22.15 15.53 -8.26
CA ASN A 391 21.34 15.98 -9.40
C ASN A 391 20.85 14.81 -10.27
N ARG A 392 21.65 13.74 -10.36
CA ARG A 392 21.26 12.55 -11.13
C ARG A 392 20.03 11.86 -10.55
N GLN A 393 19.89 11.84 -9.22
CA GLN A 393 18.70 11.32 -8.56
C GLN A 393 17.48 12.21 -8.84
N VAL A 394 17.64 13.54 -8.82
CA VAL A 394 16.57 14.49 -9.20
C VAL A 394 16.07 14.23 -10.62
N GLU A 395 16.98 14.15 -11.59
CA GLU A 395 16.64 13.88 -13.00
C GLU A 395 15.85 12.57 -13.16
N LEU A 396 16.29 11.50 -12.51
CA LEU A 396 15.66 10.19 -12.62
C LEU A 396 14.30 10.11 -11.92
N LEU A 397 14.15 10.77 -10.76
CA LEU A 397 12.86 10.88 -10.07
C LEU A 397 11.85 11.68 -10.90
N ASN A 398 12.28 12.79 -11.52
CA ASN A 398 11.45 13.55 -12.45
C ASN A 398 11.12 12.75 -13.72
N GLN A 399 12.03 11.89 -14.17
CA GLN A 399 11.81 11.05 -15.36
C GLN A 399 10.75 9.97 -15.11
N ILE A 400 10.77 9.27 -13.98
CA ILE A 400 9.73 8.27 -13.67
C ILE A 400 8.37 8.92 -13.42
N ALA A 401 8.33 10.14 -12.90
CA ALA A 401 7.11 10.91 -12.70
C ALA A 401 6.43 11.37 -14.00
N LYS A 402 7.04 11.09 -15.18
CA LYS A 402 6.40 11.28 -16.49
C LYS A 402 5.33 10.22 -16.80
N ASP A 403 5.17 9.20 -15.94
CA ASP A 403 4.08 8.24 -15.96
C ASP A 403 3.08 8.57 -14.82
N PRO A 404 2.18 9.56 -15.03
CA PRO A 404 1.30 10.09 -13.98
C PRO A 404 0.21 9.12 -13.53
N ASP A 405 -0.05 8.05 -14.30
CA ASP A 405 -0.99 7.00 -13.93
C ASP A 405 -0.44 6.13 -12.78
N HIS A 406 0.89 6.09 -12.64
CA HIS A 406 1.57 5.22 -11.70
C HIS A 406 2.43 5.94 -10.66
N PHE A 407 2.91 7.14 -10.97
CA PHE A 407 3.78 7.91 -10.09
C PHE A 407 3.21 9.30 -9.88
N SER A 408 3.11 9.74 -8.63
CA SER A 408 2.68 11.10 -8.31
C SER A 408 3.60 11.73 -7.28
N ILE A 409 4.24 12.83 -7.65
CA ILE A 409 5.09 13.59 -6.73
C ILE A 409 4.18 14.32 -5.73
N TRP A 410 4.39 14.01 -4.45
CA TRP A 410 3.78 14.73 -3.33
C TRP A 410 4.70 15.85 -2.84
N LYS A 411 6.02 15.64 -2.89
CA LYS A 411 7.05 16.63 -2.59
C LYS A 411 8.21 16.53 -3.57
N GLU A 412 8.52 17.65 -4.23
CA GLU A 412 9.47 17.72 -5.34
C GLU A 412 10.90 17.27 -4.95
N PRO A 413 11.61 16.57 -5.86
CA PRO A 413 12.98 16.16 -5.63
C PRO A 413 13.97 17.33 -5.80
N SER A 414 14.74 17.60 -4.76
CA SER A 414 15.79 18.62 -4.74
C SER A 414 17.04 18.10 -4.04
N VAL A 415 18.22 18.53 -4.47
CA VAL A 415 19.48 18.09 -3.87
C VAL A 415 19.56 18.51 -2.41
N ASN A 416 19.96 17.57 -1.55
CA ASN A 416 20.01 17.69 -0.10
C ASN A 416 18.65 17.90 0.58
N LYS A 417 17.56 17.51 -0.09
CA LYS A 417 16.21 17.51 0.49
C LYS A 417 15.55 16.15 0.39
N GLN A 418 14.44 16.01 1.12
CA GLN A 418 13.59 14.84 1.06
C GLN A 418 12.48 15.06 0.02
N ALA A 419 12.42 14.17 -0.97
CA ALA A 419 11.32 14.06 -1.91
C ALA A 419 10.27 13.07 -1.36
N GLU A 420 9.02 13.22 -1.79
CA GLU A 420 7.94 12.28 -1.48
C GLU A 420 7.24 11.89 -2.76
N LEU A 421 7.27 10.60 -3.06
CA LEU A 421 6.71 10.03 -4.28
C LEU A 421 5.65 8.99 -3.92
N MET A 422 4.44 9.19 -4.40
CA MET A 422 3.41 8.15 -4.41
C MET A 422 3.66 7.22 -5.60
N VAL A 423 3.72 5.92 -5.32
CA VAL A 423 4.04 4.87 -6.28
C VAL A 423 2.90 3.86 -6.30
N ALA A 424 2.36 3.59 -7.48
CA ALA A 424 1.37 2.55 -7.71
C ALA A 424 1.96 1.15 -7.43
N PRO A 425 1.16 0.21 -6.90
CA PRO A 425 1.67 -1.10 -6.49
C PRO A 425 2.37 -1.85 -7.62
N GLN A 426 1.82 -1.80 -8.84
CA GLN A 426 2.41 -2.40 -10.05
C GLN A 426 3.76 -1.81 -10.49
N LYS A 427 4.16 -0.66 -9.95
CA LYS A 427 5.44 0.00 -10.22
C LYS A 427 6.43 -0.04 -9.06
N LEU A 428 6.09 -0.64 -7.92
CA LEU A 428 6.98 -0.70 -6.75
C LEU A 428 8.28 -1.45 -7.05
N SER A 429 8.24 -2.54 -7.82
CA SER A 429 9.46 -3.26 -8.23
C SER A 429 10.38 -2.39 -9.08
N GLU A 430 9.83 -1.71 -10.09
CA GLU A 430 10.55 -0.76 -10.94
C GLU A 430 11.16 0.38 -10.11
N PHE A 431 10.40 0.91 -9.15
CA PHE A 431 10.88 1.93 -8.22
C PHE A 431 12.05 1.43 -7.36
N TYR A 432 11.97 0.24 -6.76
CA TYR A 432 13.03 -0.29 -5.89
C TYR A 432 14.30 -0.63 -6.67
N GLU A 433 14.18 -1.15 -7.89
CA GLU A 433 15.31 -1.34 -8.80
C GLU A 433 16.01 -0.01 -9.11
N LEU A 434 15.23 1.05 -9.40
CA LEU A 434 15.78 2.38 -9.62
C LEU A 434 16.48 2.91 -8.36
N MET A 435 15.87 2.79 -7.17
CA MET A 435 16.47 3.26 -5.92
C MET A 435 17.79 2.54 -5.61
N ALA A 436 17.85 1.24 -5.86
CA ALA A 436 19.08 0.45 -5.72
C ALA A 436 20.17 0.87 -6.73
N GLN A 437 19.78 1.14 -7.98
CA GLN A 437 20.69 1.60 -9.03
C GLN A 437 21.30 2.98 -8.70
N ILE A 438 20.49 3.91 -8.19
CA ILE A 438 20.92 5.29 -7.90
C ILE A 438 21.43 5.47 -6.46
N GLN A 439 21.41 4.40 -5.66
CA GLN A 439 21.81 4.38 -4.24
C GLN A 439 21.13 5.48 -3.41
N ALA A 440 19.86 5.81 -3.72
CA ALA A 440 19.10 6.79 -2.96
C ALA A 440 18.49 6.13 -1.72
N PRO A 441 18.81 6.61 -0.49
CA PRO A 441 18.14 6.13 0.71
C PRO A 441 16.67 6.51 0.67
N TYR A 442 15.78 5.56 0.98
CA TYR A 442 14.35 5.79 1.03
C TYR A 442 13.70 5.11 2.23
N LYS A 443 12.50 5.58 2.58
CA LYS A 443 11.64 5.02 3.62
C LYS A 443 10.19 5.11 3.17
N VAL A 444 9.43 4.04 3.28
CA VAL A 444 7.97 4.09 3.08
C VAL A 444 7.36 4.93 4.21
N SER A 445 6.63 5.99 3.86
CA SER A 445 5.91 6.85 4.81
C SER A 445 4.45 6.46 4.94
N ILE A 446 3.79 6.11 3.83
CA ILE A 446 2.40 5.67 3.81
C ILE A 446 2.34 4.32 3.09
N GLU A 447 1.90 3.28 3.80
CA GLU A 447 1.86 1.91 3.29
C GLU A 447 0.65 1.62 2.39
N ASN A 448 -0.45 2.34 2.58
CA ASN A 448 -1.64 2.24 1.74
C ASN A 448 -2.39 3.59 1.76
N VAL A 449 -2.35 4.30 0.64
CA VAL A 449 -3.01 5.60 0.46
C VAL A 449 -4.54 5.47 0.56
N GLN A 450 -5.15 4.40 0.03
CA GLN A 450 -6.60 4.18 0.13
C GLN A 450 -7.09 4.03 1.57
N ALA A 451 -6.31 3.40 2.46
CA ALA A 451 -6.67 3.28 3.87
C ALA A 451 -6.81 4.67 4.53
N LEU A 452 -5.90 5.59 4.24
CA LEU A 452 -5.96 6.97 4.72
C LEU A 452 -7.10 7.76 4.05
N ILE A 453 -7.39 7.52 2.77
CA ILE A 453 -8.58 8.09 2.10
C ILE A 453 -9.84 7.65 2.84
N ASN A 454 -10.01 6.35 3.07
CA ASN A 454 -11.18 5.79 3.76
C ASN A 454 -11.34 6.35 5.17
N GLN A 455 -10.23 6.56 5.89
CA GLN A 455 -10.24 7.20 7.21
C GLN A 455 -10.63 8.68 7.15
N ALA A 456 -10.16 9.42 6.14
CA ALA A 456 -10.50 10.83 5.95
C ALA A 456 -11.95 11.04 5.47
N THR A 457 -12.57 10.03 4.82
CA THR A 457 -13.92 10.10 4.23
C THR A 457 -15.01 9.32 4.98
N THR A 458 -14.70 8.63 6.09
CA THR A 458 -15.64 7.73 6.80
C THR A 458 -16.80 8.44 7.51
N ALA A 459 -16.74 9.76 7.67
CA ALA A 459 -17.90 10.53 8.08
C ALA A 459 -18.80 10.75 6.86
N LYS A 460 -19.96 10.06 6.79
CA LYS A 460 -21.03 10.42 5.83
C LYS A 460 -21.16 11.94 5.76
N ALA A 461 -21.05 12.50 4.55
CA ALA A 461 -21.22 13.92 4.30
C ALA A 461 -22.51 14.36 5.00
N SER A 462 -22.35 15.18 6.04
CA SER A 462 -23.49 15.78 6.72
C SER A 462 -24.06 16.84 5.79
N GLU A 463 -25.38 16.88 5.60
CA GLU A 463 -26.01 18.00 4.88
C GLU A 463 -25.76 19.33 5.59
N THR A 464 -25.43 19.29 6.89
CA THR A 464 -25.08 20.46 7.71
C THR A 464 -23.56 20.60 7.90
N PHE A 465 -23.07 21.84 7.82
CA PHE A 465 -21.67 22.19 8.02
C PHE A 465 -21.17 21.82 9.43
N ASP A 466 -19.96 21.25 9.53
CA ASP A 466 -19.36 20.71 10.76
C ASP A 466 -17.82 20.80 10.72
N PHE A 467 -17.19 21.57 11.61
CA PHE A 467 -15.73 21.77 11.63
C PHE A 467 -14.90 20.53 11.94
N THR A 468 -15.52 19.39 12.26
CA THR A 468 -14.83 18.10 12.50
C THR A 468 -14.72 17.22 11.25
N LYS A 469 -15.15 17.71 10.08
CA LYS A 469 -15.23 16.96 8.82
C LYS A 469 -14.81 17.80 7.62
N TYR A 470 -14.35 17.13 6.57
CA TYR A 470 -14.17 17.74 5.24
C TYR A 470 -15.51 17.78 4.49
N HIS A 471 -15.75 18.85 3.73
CA HIS A 471 -17.06 19.14 3.14
C HIS A 471 -17.02 19.24 1.63
N THR A 472 -18.11 18.79 0.98
CA THR A 472 -18.29 18.99 -0.46
C THR A 472 -18.38 20.47 -0.82
N LEU A 473 -18.15 20.81 -2.09
CA LEU A 473 -18.25 22.19 -2.58
C LEU A 473 -19.64 22.80 -2.28
N ASP A 474 -20.71 22.05 -2.49
CA ASP A 474 -22.08 22.52 -2.25
C ASP A 474 -22.32 22.83 -0.77
N THR A 475 -21.83 21.98 0.14
CA THR A 475 -21.90 22.23 1.59
C THR A 475 -21.14 23.49 1.97
N ILE A 476 -19.96 23.73 1.39
CA ILE A 476 -19.17 24.95 1.61
C ILE A 476 -19.93 26.17 1.09
N TYR A 477 -20.48 26.12 -0.13
CA TYR A 477 -21.17 27.27 -0.72
C TYR A 477 -22.47 27.60 -0.01
N ASN A 478 -23.23 26.59 0.42
CA ASN A 478 -24.40 26.79 1.26
C ASN A 478 -24.02 27.44 2.59
N TYR A 479 -22.91 27.03 3.21
CA TYR A 479 -22.42 27.67 4.44
C TYR A 479 -22.07 29.16 4.22
N LEU A 480 -21.40 29.51 3.11
CA LEU A 480 -21.11 30.92 2.79
C LEU A 480 -22.40 31.75 2.58
N ASP A 481 -23.37 31.21 1.84
CA ASP A 481 -24.65 31.87 1.58
C ASP A 481 -25.47 32.03 2.90
N ASP A 482 -25.40 31.05 3.79
CA ASP A 482 -26.06 31.09 5.10
C ASP A 482 -25.40 32.11 6.05
N LEU A 483 -24.09 32.30 5.97
CA LEU A 483 -23.39 33.35 6.71
C LEU A 483 -23.80 34.76 6.25
N GLU A 484 -23.96 34.99 4.95
CA GLU A 484 -24.50 36.26 4.43
C GLU A 484 -25.92 36.51 4.94
N LYS A 485 -26.80 35.49 4.90
CA LYS A 485 -28.17 35.62 5.46
C LYS A 485 -28.16 35.91 6.97
N LYS A 486 -27.24 35.29 7.72
CA LYS A 486 -27.13 35.43 9.17
C LYS A 486 -26.51 36.76 9.58
N TYR A 487 -25.57 37.29 8.79
CA TYR A 487 -24.83 38.52 9.08
C TYR A 487 -24.86 39.50 7.89
N PRO A 488 -26.04 39.93 7.41
CA PRO A 488 -26.19 40.63 6.12
C PRO A 488 -25.54 42.02 6.04
N ASN A 489 -25.21 42.61 7.18
CA ASN A 489 -24.51 43.91 7.25
C ASN A 489 -22.98 43.77 7.35
N ILE A 490 -22.48 42.54 7.52
CA ILE A 490 -21.08 42.25 7.84
C ILE A 490 -20.48 41.33 6.77
N VAL A 491 -21.23 40.32 6.33
CA VAL A 491 -20.82 39.30 5.37
C VAL A 491 -21.55 39.54 4.05
N GLN A 492 -20.79 39.53 2.96
CA GLN A 492 -21.29 39.60 1.59
C GLN A 492 -20.67 38.46 0.77
N THR A 493 -21.47 37.68 0.05
CA THR A 493 -20.91 36.69 -0.89
C THR A 493 -20.33 37.38 -2.13
N VAL A 494 -19.21 36.85 -2.63
CA VAL A 494 -18.51 37.40 -3.79
C VAL A 494 -18.13 36.28 -4.75
N VAL A 495 -18.36 36.51 -6.04
CA VAL A 495 -17.97 35.58 -7.11
C VAL A 495 -16.86 36.21 -7.95
N ALA A 496 -15.66 35.63 -7.90
CA ALA A 496 -14.50 36.10 -8.65
C ALA A 496 -14.56 35.71 -10.14
N GLY A 497 -15.37 34.71 -10.48
CA GLY A 497 -15.57 34.23 -11.84
C GLY A 497 -16.18 32.85 -11.90
N LYS A 498 -15.98 32.17 -13.02
CA LYS A 498 -16.39 30.78 -13.21
C LYS A 498 -15.20 29.90 -13.61
N SER A 499 -15.27 28.65 -13.22
CA SER A 499 -14.37 27.58 -13.65
C SER A 499 -14.70 27.08 -15.04
N TYR A 500 -13.88 26.17 -15.56
CA TYR A 500 -14.05 25.58 -16.89
C TYR A 500 -15.38 24.82 -17.02
N GLU A 501 -15.75 24.03 -16.01
CA GLU A 501 -17.02 23.30 -15.94
C GLU A 501 -18.18 24.18 -15.46
N GLY A 502 -17.97 25.50 -15.31
CA GLY A 502 -19.01 26.50 -15.10
C GLY A 502 -19.42 26.77 -13.66
N ARG A 503 -18.69 26.24 -12.67
CA ARG A 503 -18.90 26.50 -11.24
C ARG A 503 -18.39 27.88 -10.87
N GLU A 504 -19.04 28.53 -9.92
CA GLU A 504 -18.57 29.82 -9.42
C GLU A 504 -17.26 29.66 -8.66
N ILE A 505 -16.37 30.64 -8.73
CA ILE A 505 -15.27 30.80 -7.77
C ILE A 505 -15.81 31.74 -6.69
N LYS A 506 -16.50 31.15 -5.71
CA LYS A 506 -17.24 31.86 -4.67
C LYS A 506 -16.41 32.02 -3.40
N GLY A 507 -16.51 33.19 -2.79
CA GLY A 507 -15.93 33.53 -1.50
C GLY A 507 -16.83 34.50 -0.73
N VAL A 508 -16.32 35.08 0.35
CA VAL A 508 -17.01 36.11 1.12
C VAL A 508 -16.13 37.31 1.37
N LYS A 509 -16.77 38.47 1.47
CA LYS A 509 -16.21 39.69 2.06
C LYS A 509 -16.78 39.88 3.46
N ILE A 510 -15.92 40.01 4.46
CA ILE A 510 -16.31 40.36 5.84
C ILE A 510 -15.84 41.78 6.13
N SER A 511 -16.75 42.65 6.58
CA SER A 511 -16.49 44.07 6.83
C SER A 511 -17.31 44.57 8.01
N PHE A 512 -16.67 44.74 9.17
CA PHE A 512 -17.32 45.32 10.35
C PHE A 512 -17.33 46.86 10.33
N LYS A 513 -16.37 47.49 9.65
CA LYS A 513 -16.26 48.95 9.52
C LYS A 513 -15.82 49.32 8.11
N GLN A 514 -16.36 50.43 7.62
CA GLN A 514 -16.01 50.94 6.30
C GLN A 514 -14.55 51.41 6.28
N ASN A 515 -13.86 51.18 5.17
CA ASN A 515 -12.46 51.59 4.93
C ASN A 515 -11.39 50.94 5.81
N ASN A 516 -11.71 49.86 6.56
CA ASN A 516 -10.68 49.05 7.18
C ASN A 516 -9.65 48.54 6.13
N PRO A 517 -8.37 48.42 6.50
CA PRO A 517 -7.38 47.78 5.64
C PRO A 517 -7.76 46.30 5.43
N GLY A 518 -7.40 45.73 4.28
CA GLY A 518 -7.86 44.40 3.91
C GLY A 518 -6.81 43.29 4.00
N VAL A 519 -7.30 42.08 4.20
CA VAL A 519 -6.55 40.82 4.15
C VAL A 519 -7.23 39.90 3.14
N PHE A 520 -6.45 39.31 2.23
CA PHE A 520 -6.95 38.40 1.20
C PHE A 520 -6.49 36.97 1.49
N PHE A 521 -7.42 36.01 1.50
CA PHE A 521 -7.15 34.57 1.62
C PHE A 521 -7.47 33.85 0.32
N GLU A 522 -6.48 33.15 -0.23
CA GLU A 522 -6.62 32.16 -1.30
C GLU A 522 -6.40 30.76 -0.72
N SER A 523 -7.30 29.82 -0.97
CA SER A 523 -7.05 28.41 -0.64
C SER A 523 -7.67 27.45 -1.64
N SER A 524 -7.22 26.19 -1.54
CA SER A 524 -7.61 25.11 -2.45
C SER A 524 -7.42 25.48 -3.93
N ILE A 525 -6.30 26.17 -4.24
CA ILE A 525 -5.85 26.32 -5.61
C ILE A 525 -5.40 24.95 -6.16
N HIS A 526 -4.75 24.13 -5.33
CA HIS A 526 -4.62 22.69 -5.57
C HIS A 526 -5.78 21.93 -4.93
N ALA A 527 -6.41 21.04 -5.69
CA ALA A 527 -7.66 20.41 -5.29
C ALA A 527 -7.52 19.39 -4.15
N ARG A 528 -6.45 18.58 -4.15
CA ARG A 528 -6.20 17.51 -3.16
C ARG A 528 -5.89 17.99 -1.74
N GLU A 529 -5.60 19.28 -1.55
CA GLU A 529 -5.14 19.89 -0.30
C GLU A 529 -6.31 20.25 0.62
N TRP A 530 -7.12 19.26 1.03
CA TRP A 530 -8.40 19.46 1.72
C TRP A 530 -8.31 20.19 3.08
N ILE A 531 -7.16 20.18 3.74
CA ILE A 531 -6.97 20.92 4.99
C ILE A 531 -6.97 22.45 4.77
N ALA A 532 -6.51 22.94 3.63
CA ALA A 532 -6.47 24.36 3.32
C ALA A 532 -7.86 25.04 3.30
N PRO A 533 -8.88 24.56 2.55
CA PRO A 533 -10.22 25.11 2.64
C PRO A 533 -10.82 24.96 4.04
N ALA A 534 -10.57 23.84 4.74
CA ALA A 534 -11.12 23.58 6.07
C ALA A 534 -10.57 24.56 7.12
N THR A 535 -9.26 24.82 7.11
CA THR A 535 -8.59 25.81 7.98
C THR A 535 -9.09 27.23 7.70
N VAL A 536 -9.22 27.61 6.44
CA VAL A 536 -9.75 28.93 6.06
C VAL A 536 -11.18 29.13 6.53
N LEU A 537 -12.04 28.11 6.41
CA LEU A 537 -13.43 28.16 6.88
C LEU A 537 -13.51 28.21 8.41
N TYR A 538 -12.63 27.51 9.12
CA TYR A 538 -12.52 27.62 10.58
C TYR A 538 -12.17 29.06 11.01
N ILE A 539 -11.16 29.67 10.37
CA ILE A 539 -10.77 31.06 10.66
C ILE A 539 -11.92 32.02 10.36
N LEU A 540 -12.60 31.85 9.21
CA LEU A 540 -13.78 32.62 8.84
C LEU A 540 -14.83 32.59 9.96
N ASP A 541 -15.15 31.40 10.49
CA ASP A 541 -16.08 31.26 11.61
C ASP A 541 -15.60 32.00 12.86
N GLN A 542 -14.32 31.83 13.24
CA GLN A 542 -13.75 32.51 14.40
C GLN A 542 -13.79 34.04 14.26
N LEU A 543 -13.61 34.58 13.05
CA LEU A 543 -13.77 36.02 12.76
C LEU A 543 -15.20 36.52 12.91
N LEU A 544 -16.20 35.65 13.04
CA LEU A 544 -17.61 36.00 13.27
C LEU A 544 -18.09 35.63 14.67
N THR A 545 -17.58 34.54 15.26
CA THR A 545 -18.17 33.88 16.42
C THR A 545 -17.28 33.85 17.67
N SER A 546 -15.97 34.08 17.54
CA SER A 546 -15.03 33.88 18.65
C SER A 546 -15.32 34.81 19.84
N ASN A 547 -15.25 34.28 21.06
CA ASN A 547 -15.29 35.10 22.28
C ASN A 547 -13.91 35.67 22.67
N ASN A 548 -12.85 35.30 21.95
CA ASN A 548 -11.51 35.81 22.22
C ASN A 548 -11.40 37.26 21.74
N ARG A 549 -11.16 38.18 22.68
CA ARG A 549 -11.04 39.62 22.39
C ARG A 549 -9.97 39.94 21.34
N TYR A 550 -8.88 39.17 21.27
CA TYR A 550 -7.81 39.41 20.30
C TYR A 550 -8.27 39.05 18.89
N VAL A 551 -8.96 37.92 18.74
CA VAL A 551 -9.59 37.49 17.48
C VAL A 551 -10.67 38.48 17.05
N ARG A 552 -11.53 38.93 17.99
CA ARG A 552 -12.57 39.93 17.71
C ARG A 552 -11.99 41.28 17.27
N ASN A 553 -10.99 41.79 17.98
CA ASN A 553 -10.31 43.03 17.63
C ASN A 553 -9.69 42.95 16.24
N LEU A 554 -9.08 41.81 15.91
CA LEU A 554 -8.51 41.53 14.60
C LEU A 554 -9.59 41.55 13.51
N ALA A 555 -10.67 40.81 13.73
CA ALA A 555 -11.78 40.71 12.80
C ALA A 555 -12.38 42.10 12.50
N GLU A 556 -12.55 42.91 13.54
CA GLU A 556 -13.20 44.23 13.47
C GLU A 556 -12.29 45.36 12.96
N SER A 557 -10.98 45.16 12.95
CA SER A 557 -10.01 46.13 12.42
C SER A 557 -9.68 45.92 10.94
N HIS A 558 -10.11 44.80 10.34
CA HIS A 558 -9.78 44.46 8.95
C HIS A 558 -11.02 44.16 8.11
N ASN A 559 -10.87 44.34 6.80
CA ASN A 559 -11.75 43.75 5.81
C ASN A 559 -11.16 42.41 5.36
N TRP A 560 -11.97 41.37 5.26
CA TRP A 560 -11.50 40.04 4.89
C TRP A 560 -12.09 39.64 3.56
N TYR A 561 -11.25 39.22 2.62
CA TYR A 561 -11.67 38.64 1.34
C TYR A 561 -11.24 37.19 1.34
N ILE A 562 -12.18 36.27 1.54
CA ILE A 562 -11.89 34.87 1.80
C ILE A 562 -12.46 34.00 0.69
N PHE A 563 -11.58 33.36 -0.08
CA PHE A 563 -11.93 32.41 -1.13
C PHE A 563 -11.49 31.00 -0.70
N PRO A 564 -12.39 30.19 -0.12
CA PRO A 564 -12.03 28.87 0.39
C PRO A 564 -11.73 27.86 -0.74
N VAL A 565 -12.34 28.00 -1.92
CA VAL A 565 -12.13 27.07 -3.03
C VAL A 565 -11.88 27.83 -4.34
N CYS A 566 -10.60 28.02 -4.68
CA CYS A 566 -10.18 28.69 -5.91
C CYS A 566 -10.16 27.77 -7.15
N ASN A 567 -10.08 26.45 -6.96
CA ASN A 567 -10.17 25.44 -8.02
C ASN A 567 -11.40 24.51 -7.81
N PRO A 568 -12.63 25.00 -8.04
CA PRO A 568 -13.84 24.26 -7.70
C PRO A 568 -14.05 23.00 -8.54
N ASP A 569 -13.58 22.96 -9.79
CA ASP A 569 -13.71 21.77 -10.64
C ASP A 569 -12.78 20.66 -10.18
N GLY A 570 -11.51 20.99 -9.92
CA GLY A 570 -10.58 20.05 -9.33
C GLY A 570 -11.08 19.56 -7.97
N TYR A 571 -11.58 20.47 -7.12
CA TYR A 571 -12.07 20.12 -5.79
C TYR A 571 -13.22 19.12 -5.85
N VAL A 572 -14.23 19.35 -6.70
CA VAL A 572 -15.33 18.38 -6.91
C VAL A 572 -14.79 17.04 -7.44
N TYR A 573 -13.85 17.07 -8.38
CA TYR A 573 -13.23 15.86 -8.94
C TYR A 573 -12.53 15.01 -7.86
N THR A 574 -12.00 15.62 -6.79
CA THR A 574 -11.43 14.88 -5.64
C THR A 574 -12.46 14.14 -4.80
N TYR A 575 -13.72 14.58 -4.81
CA TYR A 575 -14.82 13.88 -4.15
C TYR A 575 -15.47 12.83 -5.04
N THR A 576 -15.51 13.05 -6.35
CA THR A 576 -16.30 12.21 -7.27
C THR A 576 -15.49 11.18 -8.02
N THR A 577 -14.18 11.39 -8.21
CA THR A 577 -13.40 10.58 -9.15
C THR A 577 -11.99 10.28 -8.69
N ASN A 578 -11.14 11.28 -8.43
CA ASN A 578 -9.73 11.07 -8.08
C ASN A 578 -9.33 11.95 -6.90
N ARG A 579 -9.25 11.34 -5.71
CA ARG A 579 -8.91 12.04 -4.46
C ARG A 579 -7.53 12.72 -4.49
N MET A 580 -6.60 12.23 -5.30
CA MET A 580 -5.23 12.75 -5.43
C MET A 580 -5.08 13.81 -6.53
N TRP A 581 -6.18 14.22 -7.18
CA TRP A 581 -6.14 15.23 -8.23
C TRP A 581 -5.71 16.60 -7.73
N ARG A 582 -4.74 17.22 -8.41
CA ARG A 582 -4.17 18.53 -8.05
C ARG A 582 -4.70 19.67 -8.92
N LYS A 583 -4.74 19.45 -10.23
CA LYS A 583 -4.86 20.47 -11.28
C LYS A 583 -6.29 20.99 -11.47
N THR A 584 -6.47 21.94 -12.38
CA THR A 584 -7.79 22.30 -12.94
C THR A 584 -8.35 21.16 -13.82
N ARG A 585 -9.49 21.36 -14.51
CA ARG A 585 -10.16 20.30 -15.30
C ARG A 585 -10.34 20.61 -16.80
N LYS A 586 -9.74 21.69 -17.30
CA LYS A 586 -9.78 22.02 -18.74
C LYS A 586 -9.00 21.00 -19.57
N PRO A 587 -9.55 20.42 -20.65
CA PRO A 587 -8.84 19.45 -21.50
C PRO A 587 -7.73 20.12 -22.32
N TYR A 588 -6.57 19.46 -22.42
CA TYR A 588 -5.39 19.93 -23.14
C TYR A 588 -4.76 18.88 -24.10
N GLY A 589 -5.38 17.71 -24.25
CA GLY A 589 -4.95 16.65 -25.17
C GLY A 589 -5.74 15.36 -24.94
N ASP A 590 -5.38 14.29 -25.63
CA ASP A 590 -5.98 12.96 -25.42
C ASP A 590 -5.70 12.50 -23.98
N ASN A 591 -6.76 12.37 -23.18
CA ASN A 591 -6.74 11.96 -21.77
C ASN A 591 -5.96 12.89 -20.80
N CYS A 592 -5.54 14.09 -21.19
CA CYS A 592 -4.81 15.01 -20.31
C CYS A 592 -5.61 16.29 -20.01
N TYR A 593 -5.80 16.56 -18.72
CA TYR A 593 -6.66 17.61 -18.20
C TYR A 593 -5.92 18.49 -17.21
N GLY A 594 -6.22 19.77 -17.27
CA GLY A 594 -5.81 20.81 -16.33
C GLY A 594 -4.37 21.28 -16.45
N THR A 595 -4.17 22.52 -16.03
CA THR A 595 -2.85 23.09 -15.70
C THR A 595 -2.63 23.03 -14.19
N ASP A 596 -1.38 23.06 -13.75
CA ASP A 596 -1.06 23.45 -12.38
C ASP A 596 -1.47 24.93 -12.19
N PRO A 597 -2.51 25.20 -11.38
CA PRO A 597 -3.02 26.54 -11.22
C PRO A 597 -2.05 27.48 -10.49
N ASN A 598 -1.06 26.95 -9.76
CA ASN A 598 0.02 27.74 -9.15
C ASN A 598 1.33 27.74 -9.98
N ARG A 599 1.22 27.43 -11.28
CA ARG A 599 2.24 27.68 -12.32
C ARG A 599 1.70 28.51 -13.50
N ASN A 600 0.40 28.87 -13.47
CA ASN A 600 -0.30 29.50 -14.57
C ASN A 600 -0.41 31.05 -14.45
N TRP A 601 0.20 31.66 -13.44
CA TRP A 601 0.10 33.11 -13.24
C TRP A 601 1.09 33.88 -14.11
N GLY A 602 0.67 35.03 -14.62
CA GLY A 602 1.44 35.85 -15.57
C GLY A 602 2.52 36.73 -14.94
N TYR A 603 3.40 36.15 -14.12
CA TYR A 603 4.65 36.78 -13.67
C TYR A 603 5.74 35.72 -13.64
N THR A 604 6.88 36.05 -14.28
CA THR A 604 8.00 35.11 -14.55
C THR A 604 7.56 33.77 -15.13
N TRP A 605 6.38 33.72 -15.75
CA TRP A 605 5.81 32.51 -16.32
C TRP A 605 6.76 31.92 -17.37
N GLN A 606 7.06 30.64 -17.23
CA GLN A 606 7.86 29.90 -18.19
C GLN A 606 6.97 28.97 -19.00
N SER A 607 7.11 29.02 -20.32
CA SER A 607 6.51 28.03 -21.21
C SER A 607 7.12 26.66 -20.96
N ALA A 608 6.32 25.61 -21.08
CA ALA A 608 6.79 24.23 -21.02
C ALA A 608 7.92 23.97 -22.03
N SER A 609 9.19 24.01 -21.61
CA SER A 609 10.31 23.59 -22.45
C SER A 609 10.52 22.08 -22.29
N ASN A 610 10.18 21.33 -23.34
CA ASN A 610 10.46 19.91 -23.64
C ASN A 610 10.17 18.80 -22.59
N ASP A 611 9.95 19.10 -21.31
CA ASP A 611 9.77 18.09 -20.24
C ASP A 611 8.44 18.18 -19.47
N SER A 612 7.58 19.19 -19.72
CA SER A 612 6.31 19.41 -19.02
C SER A 612 5.11 19.39 -19.98
N GLY A 613 4.82 18.21 -20.54
CA GLY A 613 3.63 18.02 -21.37
C GLY A 613 2.32 18.21 -20.59
N PRO A 614 1.16 18.34 -21.27
CA PRO A 614 -0.15 18.55 -20.64
C PRO A 614 -0.57 17.56 -19.54
N CYS A 615 0.06 16.39 -19.53
CA CYS A 615 -0.23 15.29 -18.62
C CYS A 615 0.53 15.39 -17.29
N THR A 616 1.55 16.25 -17.19
CA THR A 616 2.31 16.39 -15.94
C THR A 616 1.54 17.16 -14.87
N GLU A 617 1.82 16.88 -13.60
CA GLU A 617 1.20 17.55 -12.44
C GLU A 617 1.54 19.04 -12.36
N THR A 618 2.69 19.43 -12.89
CA THR A 618 3.23 20.81 -12.86
C THR A 618 3.03 21.57 -14.18
N TYR A 619 2.20 21.06 -15.10
CA TYR A 619 1.98 21.67 -16.41
C TYR A 619 1.53 23.14 -16.29
N PRO A 620 2.35 24.14 -16.72
CA PRO A 620 2.08 25.56 -16.50
C PRO A 620 1.01 26.13 -17.44
N GLY A 621 0.49 25.32 -18.36
CA GLY A 621 -0.40 25.73 -19.44
C GLY A 621 0.34 26.17 -20.71
N PRO A 622 -0.40 26.39 -21.81
CA PRO A 622 0.18 26.88 -23.07
C PRO A 622 0.50 28.39 -23.05
N ALA A 623 -0.03 29.12 -22.08
CA ALA A 623 0.14 30.57 -21.89
C ALA A 623 -0.18 30.94 -20.44
N PRO A 624 0.32 32.06 -19.91
CA PRO A 624 -0.13 32.57 -18.62
C PRO A 624 -1.63 32.86 -18.67
N PHE A 625 -2.35 32.55 -17.59
CA PHE A 625 -3.79 32.68 -17.46
C PHE A 625 -4.59 31.90 -18.53
N SER A 626 -4.03 30.77 -18.99
CA SER A 626 -4.72 29.90 -19.96
C SER A 626 -5.97 29.25 -19.38
N ASP A 627 -6.00 29.05 -18.07
CA ASP A 627 -7.13 28.47 -17.35
C ASP A 627 -8.06 29.57 -16.83
N ILE A 628 -9.37 29.36 -17.02
CA ILE A 628 -10.37 30.41 -16.79
C ILE A 628 -10.50 30.76 -15.30
N GLU A 629 -10.20 29.79 -14.44
CA GLU A 629 -10.14 29.92 -13.00
C GLU A 629 -9.13 31.01 -12.61
N ILE A 630 -7.89 30.85 -13.10
CA ILE A 630 -6.77 31.73 -12.79
C ILE A 630 -6.94 33.09 -13.46
N LYS A 631 -7.43 33.09 -14.70
CA LYS A 631 -7.77 34.32 -15.43
C LYS A 631 -8.85 35.14 -14.74
N SER A 632 -9.86 34.50 -14.15
CA SER A 632 -10.95 35.22 -13.50
C SER A 632 -10.56 35.68 -12.11
N LEU A 633 -9.91 34.81 -11.33
CA LEU A 633 -9.40 35.14 -10.00
C LEU A 633 -8.38 36.28 -10.06
N SER A 634 -7.42 36.24 -10.98
CA SER A 634 -6.45 37.34 -11.18
C SER A 634 -7.14 38.66 -11.56
N LYS A 635 -8.17 38.65 -12.41
CA LYS A 635 -8.95 39.86 -12.72
C LYS A 635 -9.65 40.42 -11.49
N TYR A 636 -10.26 39.55 -10.67
CA TYR A 636 -10.90 39.96 -9.44
C TYR A 636 -9.89 40.54 -8.45
N ILE A 637 -8.80 39.83 -8.15
CA ILE A 637 -7.72 40.32 -7.26
C ILE A 637 -7.20 41.66 -7.76
N LYS A 638 -6.92 41.78 -9.07
CA LYS A 638 -6.45 43.04 -9.67
C LYS A 638 -7.43 44.19 -9.47
N SER A 639 -8.74 43.92 -9.52
CA SER A 639 -9.78 44.93 -9.29
C SER A 639 -9.82 45.46 -7.86
N ILE A 640 -9.23 44.73 -6.91
CA ILE A 640 -9.20 45.09 -5.49
C ILE A 640 -7.78 45.19 -4.90
N CYS A 641 -6.73 45.31 -5.72
CA CYS A 641 -5.33 45.42 -5.24
C CYS A 641 -5.14 46.50 -4.17
N ASN A 642 -5.87 47.62 -4.28
CA ASN A 642 -5.79 48.72 -3.32
C ASN A 642 -6.69 48.55 -2.08
N LYS A 643 -7.32 47.39 -1.91
CA LYS A 643 -8.22 47.08 -0.80
C LYS A 643 -7.61 46.13 0.22
N PHE A 644 -6.47 45.52 -0.07
CA PHE A 644 -5.74 44.66 0.85
C PHE A 644 -4.25 44.95 0.81
N TYR A 645 -3.58 44.74 1.94
CA TYR A 645 -2.13 44.90 2.08
C TYR A 645 -1.45 43.61 2.55
N ILE A 646 -2.24 42.62 2.97
CA ILE A 646 -1.81 41.26 3.25
C ILE A 646 -2.49 40.29 2.26
N TYR A 647 -1.70 39.39 1.68
CA TYR A 647 -2.16 38.27 0.87
C TYR A 647 -1.65 36.95 1.46
N LEU A 648 -2.56 36.06 1.84
CA LEU A 648 -2.24 34.74 2.38
C LEU A 648 -2.74 33.66 1.42
N SER A 649 -1.82 32.87 0.88
CA SER A 649 -2.15 31.64 0.14
C SER A 649 -2.04 30.44 1.08
N PHE A 650 -3.03 29.56 1.09
CA PHE A 650 -3.05 28.36 1.92
C PHE A 650 -2.97 27.10 1.06
N HIS A 651 -1.94 26.32 1.34
CA HIS A 651 -1.60 25.04 0.75
C HIS A 651 -1.39 23.98 1.84
N SER A 652 -1.13 22.75 1.44
CA SER A 652 -0.60 21.69 2.31
C SER A 652 0.20 20.72 1.47
N TYR A 653 1.22 20.03 1.98
CA TYR A 653 1.65 19.94 3.37
C TYR A 653 3.16 20.19 3.44
N SER A 654 3.65 20.61 4.61
CA SER A 654 5.07 20.53 5.03
C SER A 654 5.32 21.34 6.31
N GLN A 655 4.32 22.03 6.87
CA GLN A 655 4.46 22.98 7.99
C GLN A 655 5.46 24.09 7.70
N LEU A 656 5.32 24.75 6.54
CA LEU A 656 6.17 25.86 6.09
C LEU A 656 5.38 27.16 6.02
N LEU A 657 6.06 28.27 6.32
CA LEU A 657 5.61 29.61 5.97
C LEU A 657 6.62 30.23 5.03
N MET A 658 6.18 30.54 3.82
CA MET A 658 7.02 31.05 2.74
C MET A 658 6.56 32.43 2.33
N PHE A 659 7.43 33.21 1.71
CA PHE A 659 7.15 34.54 1.19
C PHE A 659 7.96 34.75 -0.11
N PRO A 660 7.59 35.72 -0.96
CA PRO A 660 8.23 35.90 -2.26
C PRO A 660 9.75 36.18 -2.17
N TYR A 661 10.53 35.85 -3.21
CA TYR A 661 10.09 35.26 -4.48
C TYR A 661 10.23 33.74 -4.52
N SER A 662 9.37 33.06 -5.28
CA SER A 662 9.50 31.63 -5.52
C SER A 662 10.37 31.29 -6.74
N TYR A 663 10.53 32.20 -7.70
CA TYR A 663 11.27 31.94 -8.94
C TYR A 663 12.79 32.24 -8.87
N THR A 664 13.26 32.87 -7.78
CA THR A 664 14.64 33.36 -7.67
C THR A 664 15.10 33.40 -6.21
N VAL A 665 16.41 33.37 -6.00
CA VAL A 665 17.05 33.60 -4.69
C VAL A 665 17.13 35.08 -4.31
N GLU A 666 16.76 35.99 -5.23
CA GLU A 666 16.72 37.41 -4.94
C GLU A 666 15.65 37.76 -3.90
N HIS A 667 16.01 38.63 -2.97
CA HIS A 667 15.12 39.07 -1.90
C HIS A 667 14.15 40.15 -2.41
N VAL A 668 12.92 40.14 -1.90
CA VAL A 668 12.00 41.27 -2.04
C VAL A 668 12.52 42.50 -1.29
N ASP A 669 12.07 43.68 -1.71
CA ASP A 669 12.44 44.97 -1.15
C ASP A 669 12.20 45.08 0.37
N ASN A 670 11.15 44.45 0.88
CA ASN A 670 10.81 44.41 2.31
C ASN A 670 11.16 43.08 3.00
N TYR A 671 12.20 42.37 2.52
CA TYR A 671 12.60 41.06 3.04
C TYR A 671 12.85 41.04 4.55
N ASN A 672 13.48 42.08 5.11
CA ASN A 672 13.79 42.15 6.54
C ASN A 672 12.52 42.17 7.42
N ASP A 673 11.45 42.81 6.93
CA ASP A 673 10.17 42.82 7.63
C ASP A 673 9.59 41.40 7.63
N LEU A 674 9.52 40.77 6.45
CA LEU A 674 9.07 39.37 6.25
C LEU A 674 9.86 38.38 7.12
N GLU A 675 11.17 38.54 7.22
CA GLU A 675 12.04 37.73 8.06
C GLU A 675 11.77 37.94 9.57
N THR A 676 11.41 39.17 9.97
CA THR A 676 11.06 39.49 11.36
C THR A 676 9.78 38.78 11.79
N TYR A 677 8.75 38.78 10.94
CA TYR A 677 7.53 37.98 11.19
C TYR A 677 7.84 36.50 11.35
N ASN A 678 8.71 35.97 10.49
CA ASN A 678 9.12 34.57 10.54
C ASN A 678 9.77 34.21 11.89
N LYS A 679 10.71 35.04 12.37
CA LYS A 679 11.36 34.86 13.67
C LYS A 679 10.35 34.85 14.84
N ILE A 680 9.35 35.73 14.81
CA ILE A 680 8.32 35.80 15.86
C ILE A 680 7.47 34.53 15.90
N ILE A 681 7.13 33.98 14.74
CA ILE A 681 6.33 32.77 14.62
C ILE A 681 7.14 31.53 15.07
N MET A 682 8.44 31.48 14.77
CA MET A 682 9.34 30.40 15.19
C MET A 682 9.47 30.23 16.72
N TYR A 683 9.37 31.30 17.50
CA TYR A 683 9.43 31.22 18.97
C TYR A 683 8.24 30.48 19.61
N LYS A 684 7.19 30.16 18.84
CA LYS A 684 6.01 29.42 19.32
C LYS A 684 6.04 27.91 18.99
N GLU A 685 7.17 27.37 18.51
CA GLU A 685 7.40 25.92 18.24
C GLU A 685 6.46 25.24 17.21
N THR A 686 5.48 25.93 16.62
CA THR A 686 4.45 25.30 15.78
C THR A 686 4.74 25.27 14.28
N MET A 687 5.77 25.96 13.78
CA MET A 687 6.07 26.01 12.34
C MET A 687 7.57 26.21 12.10
N TRP A 688 8.19 25.33 11.30
CA TRP A 688 9.64 25.33 11.07
C TRP A 688 10.02 25.93 9.71
N LEU A 689 11.24 26.46 9.70
CA LEU A 689 11.86 27.38 8.75
C LEU A 689 11.85 26.98 7.27
N LEU A 690 11.71 28.03 6.45
CA LEU A 690 12.33 28.34 5.15
C LEU A 690 13.50 27.42 4.72
N LEU A 691 13.28 26.66 3.65
CA LEU A 691 14.35 26.09 2.84
C LEU A 691 13.91 26.19 1.38
N LEU A 692 14.25 27.33 0.75
CA LEU A 692 14.25 27.60 -0.71
C LEU A 692 13.70 26.43 -1.51
N LEU A 693 12.38 26.24 -1.60
CA LEU A 693 11.85 25.21 -2.51
C LEU A 693 12.40 25.51 -3.91
N ASP A 694 12.52 24.47 -4.73
CA ASP A 694 13.03 24.64 -6.08
C ASP A 694 12.32 25.79 -6.81
N GLU A 695 13.04 26.49 -7.69
CA GLU A 695 12.52 27.66 -8.39
C GLU A 695 11.15 27.36 -9.01
N ALA A 696 10.12 28.06 -8.53
CA ALA A 696 8.75 27.92 -9.01
C ALA A 696 8.33 29.19 -9.73
N TYR A 697 8.04 29.04 -11.02
CA TYR A 697 7.62 30.10 -11.93
C TYR A 697 6.10 30.18 -12.02
N GLY A 698 5.54 31.39 -12.14
CA GLY A 698 4.10 31.59 -12.35
C GLY A 698 3.22 31.27 -11.14
N SER A 699 3.68 31.58 -9.91
CA SER A 699 2.91 31.42 -8.67
C SER A 699 1.97 32.61 -8.39
N SER A 700 0.91 32.39 -7.61
CA SER A 700 -0.06 33.43 -7.24
C SER A 700 0.59 34.53 -6.40
N VAL A 701 1.36 34.14 -5.38
CA VAL A 701 2.04 35.04 -4.45
C VAL A 701 3.01 35.99 -5.17
N ASP A 702 3.88 35.48 -6.05
CA ASP A 702 4.81 36.32 -6.80
C ASP A 702 4.06 37.26 -7.75
N TRP A 703 3.01 36.77 -8.41
CA TRP A 703 2.18 37.60 -9.28
C TRP A 703 1.45 38.70 -8.52
N VAL A 704 0.91 38.45 -7.33
CA VAL A 704 0.24 39.48 -6.52
C VAL A 704 1.24 40.53 -6.04
N LYS A 705 2.44 40.14 -5.63
CA LYS A 705 3.52 41.09 -5.31
C LYS A 705 3.80 42.00 -6.51
N PHE A 706 3.97 41.43 -7.69
CA PHE A 706 4.24 42.18 -8.92
C PHE A 706 3.05 43.07 -9.36
N ALA A 707 1.84 42.52 -9.40
CA ALA A 707 0.67 43.16 -10.01
C ALA A 707 -0.02 44.16 -9.06
N CYS A 708 0.00 43.91 -7.76
CA CYS A 708 -0.65 44.74 -6.75
C CYS A 708 0.33 45.55 -5.90
N GLY A 709 1.63 45.22 -5.87
CA GLY A 709 2.58 45.86 -4.96
C GLY A 709 2.28 45.58 -3.49
N THR A 710 1.55 44.50 -3.20
CA THR A 710 1.18 44.11 -1.84
C THR A 710 2.45 43.94 -1.00
N PRO A 711 2.53 44.53 0.21
CA PRO A 711 3.76 44.45 1.01
C PRO A 711 3.92 43.11 1.70
N LEU A 712 2.85 42.58 2.32
CA LEU A 712 2.92 41.39 3.15
C LEU A 712 2.28 40.21 2.42
N LEU A 713 3.10 39.26 1.94
CA LEU A 713 2.59 38.07 1.28
C LEU A 713 3.19 36.82 1.90
N PHE A 714 2.33 35.85 2.19
CA PHE A 714 2.75 34.57 2.74
C PHE A 714 2.03 33.41 2.07
N ALA A 715 2.75 32.31 1.86
CA ALA A 715 2.20 31.02 1.51
C ALA A 715 2.36 30.07 2.70
N TYR A 716 1.25 29.56 3.21
CA TYR A 716 1.22 28.51 4.23
C TYR A 716 1.24 27.14 3.54
N GLU A 717 2.18 26.28 3.90
CA GLU A 717 2.06 24.83 3.73
C GLU A 717 1.66 24.25 5.07
N LEU A 718 0.38 23.95 5.25
CA LEU A 718 -0.20 23.51 6.51
C LEU A 718 0.29 22.11 6.93
N ARG A 719 -0.29 21.56 8.01
CA ARG A 719 0.00 20.22 8.48
C ARG A 719 -0.15 19.17 7.37
N ASP A 720 0.64 18.11 7.40
CA ASP A 720 1.69 17.75 8.35
C ASP A 720 3.09 17.73 7.70
N GLN A 721 4.02 16.91 8.20
CA GLN A 721 5.35 16.71 7.61
C GLN A 721 5.44 15.37 6.84
N GLY A 722 4.33 14.89 6.30
CA GLY A 722 4.26 13.68 5.46
C GLY A 722 4.01 12.38 6.24
N GLU A 723 3.32 12.45 7.40
CA GLU A 723 2.75 11.25 8.05
C GLU A 723 1.45 10.85 7.33
N TYR A 724 0.62 11.83 7.03
CA TYR A 724 -0.63 11.75 6.27
C TYR A 724 -0.57 12.53 4.97
N GLY A 725 0.27 13.57 4.89
CA GLY A 725 0.37 14.45 3.73
C GLY A 725 -0.98 15.08 3.38
N PHE A 726 -1.47 14.88 2.15
CA PHE A 726 -2.77 15.40 1.71
C PHE A 726 -3.98 14.70 2.35
N LEU A 727 -3.76 13.65 3.14
CA LEU A 727 -4.81 12.81 3.76
C LEU A 727 -4.92 13.02 5.27
N LEU A 728 -4.61 14.23 5.74
CA LEU A 728 -4.64 14.60 7.15
C LEU A 728 -6.02 14.26 7.78
N PRO A 729 -6.07 13.50 8.90
CA PRO A 729 -7.32 13.10 9.53
C PRO A 729 -8.19 14.29 9.94
N SER A 730 -9.52 14.17 9.83
CA SER A 730 -10.43 15.29 10.08
C SER A 730 -10.39 15.84 11.52
N LYS A 731 -9.94 15.03 12.48
CA LYS A 731 -9.68 15.46 13.87
C LYS A 731 -8.63 16.57 13.98
N GLU A 732 -7.77 16.72 12.97
CA GLU A 732 -6.71 17.72 12.93
C GLU A 732 -7.17 19.06 12.35
N ILE A 733 -8.41 19.17 11.83
CA ILE A 733 -8.93 20.41 11.24
C ILE A 733 -8.91 21.57 12.25
N ILE A 734 -9.48 21.35 13.44
CA ILE A 734 -9.55 22.39 14.49
C ILE A 734 -8.15 22.75 15.00
N PRO A 735 -7.28 21.79 15.41
CA PRO A 735 -5.91 22.10 15.81
C PRO A 735 -5.13 22.90 14.76
N THR A 736 -5.25 22.53 13.47
CA THR A 736 -4.60 23.26 12.36
C THR A 736 -5.20 24.67 12.21
N GLY A 737 -6.51 24.82 12.37
CA GLY A 737 -7.20 26.10 12.38
C GLY A 737 -6.75 27.05 13.50
N GLU A 738 -6.63 26.53 14.72
CA GLU A 738 -6.22 27.28 15.91
C GLU A 738 -4.79 27.80 15.80
N GLU A 739 -3.84 26.92 15.46
CA GLU A 739 -2.43 27.34 15.34
C GLU A 739 -2.20 28.31 14.19
N THR A 740 -2.94 28.15 13.08
CA THR A 740 -2.85 29.04 11.92
C THR A 740 -3.45 30.41 12.26
N LEU A 741 -4.57 30.46 12.98
CA LEU A 741 -5.16 31.71 13.47
C LEU A 741 -4.21 32.46 14.40
N ASP A 742 -3.52 31.74 15.30
CA ASP A 742 -2.51 32.29 16.19
C ASP A 742 -1.30 32.86 15.43
N SER A 743 -0.90 32.20 14.33
CA SER A 743 0.14 32.71 13.42
C SER A 743 -0.31 34.02 12.75
N ILE A 744 -1.53 34.07 12.23
CA ILE A 744 -2.07 35.27 11.56
C ILE A 744 -2.22 36.43 12.54
N LEU A 745 -2.65 36.17 13.78
CA LEU A 745 -2.67 37.16 14.86
C LEU A 745 -1.28 37.74 15.13
N ALA A 746 -0.23 36.92 15.10
CA ALA A 746 1.14 37.37 15.28
C ALA A 746 1.62 38.24 14.11
N ILE A 747 1.33 37.85 12.87
CA ILE A 747 1.65 38.63 11.67
C ILE A 747 1.00 40.01 11.75
N LEU A 748 -0.30 40.07 12.00
CA LEU A 748 -1.05 41.32 12.02
C LEU A 748 -0.63 42.24 13.17
N LYS A 749 -0.34 41.67 14.34
CA LYS A 749 0.20 42.44 15.47
C LYS A 749 1.53 43.11 15.12
N GLU A 750 2.45 42.36 14.51
CA GLU A 750 3.75 42.90 14.14
C GLU A 750 3.66 43.84 12.92
N ALA A 751 2.65 43.68 12.06
CA ALA A 751 2.36 44.61 10.96
C ALA A 751 2.08 46.01 11.49
N THR A 752 1.27 46.10 12.54
CA THR A 752 1.05 47.37 13.24
C THR A 752 2.33 47.95 13.83
N VAL A 753 3.24 47.12 14.36
CA VAL A 753 4.53 47.58 14.93
C VAL A 753 5.45 48.16 13.86
N LEU A 754 5.50 47.54 12.68
CA LEU A 754 6.32 47.99 11.54
C LEU A 754 5.66 49.13 10.73
N GLY A 755 4.50 49.62 11.17
CA GLY A 755 3.83 50.77 10.57
C GLY A 755 2.99 50.45 9.33
N TYR A 756 2.69 49.17 9.09
CA TYR A 756 1.67 48.78 8.13
C TYR A 756 0.26 49.12 8.66
N PRO A 757 -0.72 49.38 7.75
CA PRO A 757 -2.10 49.70 8.13
C PRO A 757 -2.72 48.68 9.09
#